data_AF-A0A0V7ZU27-F1
#
_entry.id   AF-A0A0V7ZU27-F1
#
_cell.length_a   1.000
_cell.length_b   1.000
_cell.length_c   1.000
_cell.angle_alpha   90.00
_cell.angle_beta   90.00
_cell.angle_gamma   90.00
#
_symmetry.space_group_name_H-M   'P 1'
#
loop_
_entity.id
_entity.type
_entity.pdbx_description
1 polymer ?
#
loop_
_entity_poly.entity_id
_entity_poly.type
_entity_poly.pdbx_seq_one_letter_code
_entity_poly.pdbx_strand_id
1 'polypeptide(L)'
;MQQNQWFSLTEAICKPLVVTPDTPVVEVIGLMSQGWVGNCRLDNYDSPSDENLVIQENTSDCVLIIDDRQLVGIFTERDVVQLIAAGRNLKGITIAEVMSRELVVLKTNDTNQDIFAARNLMRQHGIRHLPIMDECDRVLGTISSEGIRRALRPTQWLRFCRVREVMNVQVVHALPTVSVLDAIKLMIYHHVSCIVIVQEVRGNRKYSNSGVSNLLPIGIITERDILQFQRLELNLESTQVEAVMSAPLFLVSPEDSLWVVQSLMQQHRVRRLVVANSEKELVGIITQTSLLQALDPTEMYGILELLQQRVGELETERKELSQSYTTQSQLYRETQKALEERQQAEKALQQEKNLISAILDVAAALIVVLDREGNIIHFNQTCETITGYSFAEIRNKQVWDFIPLEEIETTREVFEELKRGEFPNQNENNWLAKDGSRHLISWSNTCLIDDNGSVKYVIATGIDITEKKQLELQFLRTQRLESIGTLAGGIAHDLNNILTPVLAIAQLLPLKLPKTDNQTQYLFEMLQNSARRGANLVKQVLSFARGVEGDRTTLQIKHIISEIREFVCNTFPKSIEIEVSIARDLRPIYADGTQLHQVFMNLCVNARDAMPNGGKLIIGAKNIELDRNHAAISANSNLGDHVVVTVSDTGIGIPPKTLERIFEPFFTTKEQGKGTGLGLSTALGIIKSHGGFINVYSEVGKGTQFTVYLPAVHTVETTQNRQEEASIGGGELILVVDDEAIIRQISKTSLEEYNYQVLTASNGIEAIALYAQYKDDISVVVMDMMMPSMDGLTAIYTLQQINREVKVIAVSGLPSSEKIATANQAGVKAFLAKPYTSQELLRNLHLVIHNP
;
A
#
# COMPACT_ATOMS: atom_id res chain seq x y z
N MET A 1 13.66 18.31 74.83
CA MET A 1 14.42 17.95 76.05
C MET A 1 15.43 16.86 75.71
N GLN A 2 16.66 17.25 75.38
CA GLN A 2 17.93 16.49 75.38
C GLN A 2 18.90 17.23 74.43
N GLN A 3 19.46 18.36 74.86
CA GLN A 3 20.41 19.12 74.01
C GLN A 3 21.23 20.14 74.81
N ASN A 4 21.89 19.71 75.90
CA ASN A 4 22.79 20.58 76.68
C ASN A 4 24.19 19.95 76.87
N GLN A 5 24.62 19.09 75.94
CA GLN A 5 25.88 18.35 76.03
C GLN A 5 26.86 18.73 74.91
N TRP A 6 26.80 19.96 74.38
CA TRP A 6 27.49 20.29 73.12
C TRP A 6 28.66 21.29 73.21
N PHE A 7 28.95 21.94 74.34
CA PHE A 7 30.14 22.81 74.46
C PHE A 7 30.75 22.77 75.87
N SER A 8 31.68 21.84 76.11
CA SER A 8 32.34 21.70 77.42
C SER A 8 33.33 22.85 77.67
N LEU A 9 33.25 23.44 78.87
CA LEU A 9 34.13 24.50 79.34
C LEU A 9 35.62 24.08 79.34
N THR A 10 35.89 22.78 79.49
CA THR A 10 37.25 22.20 79.48
C THR A 10 37.98 22.40 78.15
N GLU A 11 37.28 22.49 77.03
CA GLU A 11 37.91 22.66 75.70
C GLU A 11 38.41 24.09 75.45
N ALA A 12 37.87 25.06 76.20
CA ALA A 12 38.23 26.47 76.12
C ALA A 12 39.40 26.87 77.03
N ILE A 13 39.88 25.96 77.89
CA ILE A 13 40.94 26.24 78.86
C ILE A 13 42.30 26.28 78.15
N CYS A 14 43.06 27.34 78.36
CA CYS A 14 44.43 27.51 77.87
C CYS A 14 45.43 27.49 79.04
N LYS A 15 46.67 27.06 78.77
CA LYS A 15 47.77 27.09 79.74
C LYS A 15 48.26 28.54 79.92
N PRO A 16 48.25 29.10 81.14
CA PRO A 16 48.67 30.48 81.37
C PRO A 16 50.19 30.60 81.46
N LEU A 17 50.72 31.77 81.09
CA LEU A 17 52.04 32.20 81.55
C LEU A 17 51.93 32.56 83.03
N VAL A 18 52.89 32.11 83.84
CA VAL A 18 52.90 32.32 85.29
C VAL A 18 54.25 32.91 85.71
N VAL A 19 54.22 33.94 86.56
CA VAL A 19 55.41 34.58 87.13
C VAL A 19 55.23 34.83 88.64
N THR A 20 56.33 35.05 89.36
CA THR A 20 56.30 35.44 90.77
C THR A 20 56.19 36.97 90.93
N PRO A 21 55.68 37.49 92.06
CA PRO A 21 55.50 38.92 92.28
C PRO A 21 56.77 39.77 92.13
N ASP A 22 57.94 39.19 92.41
CA ASP A 22 59.25 39.87 92.33
C ASP A 22 59.80 39.99 90.89
N THR A 23 59.13 39.38 89.91
CA THR A 23 59.60 39.38 88.52
C THR A 23 59.57 40.81 87.96
N PRO A 24 60.67 41.33 87.39
CA PRO A 24 60.69 42.65 86.77
C PRO A 24 59.68 42.79 85.62
N VAL A 25 58.99 43.93 85.51
CA VAL A 25 57.98 44.17 84.46
C VAL A 25 58.58 44.02 83.05
N VAL A 26 59.84 44.41 82.85
CA VAL A 26 60.54 44.26 81.56
C VAL A 26 60.71 42.80 81.17
N GLU A 27 60.96 41.91 82.13
CA GLU A 27 61.06 40.47 81.90
C GLU A 27 59.69 39.87 81.56
N VAL A 28 58.63 40.31 82.25
CA VAL A 28 57.24 39.92 81.97
C VAL A 28 56.82 40.34 80.56
N ILE A 29 57.13 41.57 80.14
CA ILE A 29 56.90 42.04 78.75
C ILE A 29 57.69 41.18 77.76
N GLY A 30 58.92 40.82 78.12
CA GLY A 30 59.75 39.87 77.36
C GLY A 30 59.03 38.54 77.12
N LEU A 31 58.53 37.90 78.18
CA LEU A 31 57.78 36.63 78.14
C LEU A 31 56.49 36.74 77.30
N MET A 32 55.75 37.83 77.43
CA MET A 32 54.54 38.09 76.63
C MET A 32 54.84 38.29 75.14
N SER A 33 56.06 38.74 74.80
CA SER A 33 56.52 38.98 73.42
C SER A 33 57.13 37.74 72.73
N GLN A 34 57.36 36.62 73.43
CA GLN A 34 58.01 35.43 72.87
C GLN A 34 57.11 34.74 71.81
N GLY A 35 57.71 34.33 70.68
CA GLY A 35 57.02 33.64 69.58
C GLY A 35 56.52 34.51 68.42
N TRP A 36 56.97 35.76 68.32
CA TRP A 36 56.60 36.69 67.25
C TRP A 36 57.82 37.07 66.39
N VAL A 37 57.76 36.78 65.09
CA VAL A 37 58.70 37.27 64.04
C VAL A 37 58.00 38.44 63.36
N GLY A 38 58.56 39.66 63.49
CA GLY A 38 57.88 40.90 63.12
C GLY A 38 57.89 41.24 61.63
N ASN A 39 56.82 41.92 61.18
CA ASN A 39 56.68 42.58 59.87
C ASN A 39 56.89 44.12 59.95
N CYS A 40 57.53 44.63 61.01
CA CYS A 40 57.83 46.06 61.13
C CYS A 40 58.96 46.48 60.17
N ARG A 41 58.75 47.58 59.43
CA ARG A 41 59.77 48.20 58.56
C ARG A 41 60.70 49.11 59.36
N LEU A 42 61.62 48.52 60.13
CA LEU A 42 62.72 49.28 60.73
C LEU A 42 64.00 48.99 59.95
N ASP A 43 64.33 49.85 58.99
CA ASP A 43 65.62 49.86 58.29
C ASP A 43 66.69 50.43 59.25
N ASN A 44 67.31 49.57 60.08
CA ASN A 44 68.63 49.72 60.75
C ASN A 44 68.75 48.97 62.11
N TYR A 45 68.24 47.74 62.21
CA TYR A 45 68.60 46.85 63.32
C TYR A 45 68.98 45.46 62.79
N ASP A 46 70.28 45.22 62.63
CA ASP A 46 70.84 43.89 62.44
C ASP A 46 70.69 43.10 63.75
N SER A 47 69.92 42.01 63.73
CA SER A 47 69.94 40.99 64.79
C SER A 47 70.29 39.63 64.18
N PRO A 48 71.02 38.76 64.92
CA PRO A 48 71.74 37.64 64.35
C PRO A 48 70.78 36.56 63.84
N SER A 49 71.17 35.93 62.73
CA SER A 49 70.59 34.71 62.19
C SER A 49 70.69 33.56 63.20
N ASP A 50 69.57 33.16 63.80
CA ASP A 50 69.42 31.86 64.45
C ASP A 50 68.26 31.09 63.79
N GLU A 51 68.63 30.21 62.87
CA GLU A 51 67.79 29.12 62.39
C GLU A 51 67.61 28.08 63.51
N ASN A 52 66.37 27.64 63.73
CA ASN A 52 65.88 26.67 64.72
C ASN A 52 65.32 27.24 66.03
N LEU A 53 64.14 27.86 65.95
CA LEU A 53 63.17 27.88 67.05
C LEU A 53 61.86 27.24 66.57
N VAL A 54 61.60 26.03 67.08
CA VAL A 54 60.27 25.41 67.06
C VAL A 54 59.37 26.29 67.91
N ILE A 55 58.59 27.17 67.27
CA ILE A 55 57.68 28.10 67.94
C ILE A 55 56.48 27.31 68.47
N GLN A 56 56.44 27.09 69.79
CA GLN A 56 55.28 26.55 70.50
C GLN A 56 54.07 27.51 70.36
N GLU A 57 52.89 26.96 70.08
CA GLU A 57 51.60 27.65 69.86
C GLU A 57 51.01 28.43 71.07
N ASN A 58 51.81 28.76 72.08
CA ASN A 58 51.32 29.46 73.28
C ASN A 58 51.78 30.93 73.30
N THR A 59 51.16 31.78 72.47
CA THR A 59 51.22 33.23 72.68
C THR A 59 50.14 33.62 73.68
N SER A 60 50.51 33.78 74.95
CA SER A 60 49.57 34.14 76.02
C SER A 60 49.50 35.66 76.19
N ASP A 61 48.29 36.22 76.03
CA ASP A 61 48.01 37.67 76.10
C ASP A 61 47.90 38.22 77.53
N CYS A 62 48.07 37.32 78.50
CA CYS A 62 48.09 37.64 79.92
C CYS A 62 49.09 36.76 80.64
N VAL A 63 49.57 37.28 81.76
CA VAL A 63 50.42 36.60 82.72
C VAL A 63 49.67 36.59 84.05
N LEU A 64 49.64 35.41 84.67
CA LEU A 64 49.11 35.22 86.01
C LEU A 64 50.26 35.35 87.02
N ILE A 65 50.06 36.14 88.06
CA ILE A 65 51.03 36.31 89.13
C ILE A 65 50.64 35.37 90.26
N ILE A 66 51.53 34.43 90.58
CA ILE A 66 51.30 33.44 91.63
C ILE A 66 52.34 33.62 92.74
N ASP A 67 51.85 33.75 93.97
CA ASP A 67 52.65 33.82 95.19
C ASP A 67 52.21 32.69 96.13
N ASP A 68 53.16 31.92 96.69
CA ASP A 68 52.87 30.76 97.56
C ASP A 68 51.72 29.84 97.08
N ARG A 69 51.69 29.57 95.75
CA ARG A 69 50.67 28.76 95.04
C ARG A 69 49.26 29.38 94.96
N GLN A 70 49.09 30.63 95.35
CA GLN A 70 47.84 31.39 95.20
C GLN A 70 47.94 32.41 94.07
N LEU A 71 46.86 32.58 93.31
CA LEU A 71 46.77 33.65 92.32
C LEU A 71 46.58 34.99 93.03
N VAL A 72 47.56 35.88 92.90
CA VAL A 72 47.55 37.19 93.56
C VAL A 72 47.34 38.37 92.60
N GLY A 73 47.50 38.13 91.29
CA GLY A 73 47.19 39.15 90.29
C GLY A 73 47.19 38.64 88.86
N ILE A 74 46.73 39.49 87.96
CA ILE A 74 46.80 39.31 86.51
C ILE A 74 47.44 40.54 85.88
N PHE A 75 48.22 40.32 84.82
CA PHE A 75 48.81 41.38 84.02
C PHE A 75 48.61 41.09 82.53
N THR A 76 48.17 42.09 81.77
CA THR A 76 47.72 41.96 80.39
C THR A 76 48.41 42.97 79.47
N GLU A 77 48.32 42.78 78.15
CA GLU A 77 48.85 43.75 77.17
C GLU A 77 48.32 45.17 77.43
N ARG A 78 47.05 45.29 77.88
CA ARG A 78 46.42 46.58 78.18
C ARG A 78 47.06 47.28 79.37
N ASP A 79 47.49 46.53 80.38
CA ASP A 79 48.17 47.09 81.55
C ASP A 79 49.53 47.69 81.14
N VAL A 80 50.25 47.03 80.22
CA VAL A 80 51.49 47.57 79.62
C VAL A 80 51.21 48.90 78.92
N VAL A 81 50.18 48.95 78.05
CA VAL A 81 49.81 50.18 77.34
C VAL A 81 49.46 51.31 78.31
N GLN A 82 48.74 51.01 79.40
CA GLN A 82 48.41 51.98 80.45
C GLN A 82 49.64 52.55 81.15
N LEU A 83 50.61 51.69 81.50
CA LEU A 83 51.85 52.13 82.15
C LEU A 83 52.67 53.06 81.26
N ILE A 84 52.76 52.74 79.97
CA ILE A 84 53.50 53.55 78.98
C ILE A 84 52.84 54.92 78.80
N ALA A 85 51.51 54.97 78.64
CA ALA A 85 50.80 56.22 78.48
C ALA A 85 50.88 57.13 79.72
N ALA A 86 51.00 56.53 80.90
CA ALA A 86 51.21 57.25 82.16
C ALA A 86 52.65 57.79 82.32
N GLY A 87 53.55 57.53 81.35
CA GLY A 87 54.95 57.99 81.38
C GLY A 87 55.80 57.32 82.45
N ARG A 88 55.41 56.13 82.94
CA ARG A 88 56.17 55.42 83.97
C ARG A 88 57.43 54.79 83.35
N ASN A 89 58.57 54.96 84.02
CA ASN A 89 59.78 54.25 83.66
C ASN A 89 59.66 52.79 84.12
N LEU A 90 59.61 51.86 83.16
CA LEU A 90 59.45 50.43 83.43
C LEU A 90 60.72 49.76 83.96
N LYS A 91 61.90 50.41 83.85
CA LYS A 91 63.17 49.88 84.35
C LYS A 91 63.20 49.96 85.89
N GLY A 92 63.18 48.79 86.54
CA GLY A 92 63.29 48.66 88.00
C GLY A 92 61.98 48.47 88.75
N ILE A 93 60.84 48.40 88.06
CA ILE A 93 59.52 48.11 88.66
C ILE A 93 59.27 46.60 88.65
N THR A 94 58.77 46.07 89.76
CA THR A 94 58.34 44.66 89.88
C THR A 94 56.89 44.46 89.45
N ILE A 95 56.51 43.26 89.00
CA ILE A 95 55.13 43.00 88.56
C ILE A 95 54.11 43.17 89.70
N ALA A 96 54.51 42.96 90.96
CA ALA A 96 53.67 43.17 92.14
C ALA A 96 53.14 44.60 92.31
N GLU A 97 53.89 45.58 91.80
CA GLU A 97 53.56 47.02 91.89
C GLU A 97 52.52 47.45 90.85
N VAL A 98 52.37 46.69 89.76
CA VAL A 98 51.55 47.08 88.60
C VAL A 98 50.47 46.08 88.21
N MET A 99 50.47 44.88 88.79
CA MET A 99 49.45 43.86 88.52
C MET A 99 48.05 44.29 88.98
N SER A 100 47.02 43.84 88.25
CA SER A 100 45.64 43.97 88.68
C SER A 100 45.33 42.97 89.80
N ARG A 101 44.94 43.49 90.98
CA ARG A 101 44.62 42.67 92.17
C ARG A 101 43.13 42.32 92.28
N GLU A 102 42.27 43.02 91.54
CA GLU A 102 40.84 42.72 91.44
C GLU A 102 40.63 41.57 90.45
N LEU A 103 40.63 40.34 90.96
CA LEU A 103 40.55 39.14 90.15
C LEU A 103 39.12 38.63 90.05
N VAL A 104 38.59 38.58 88.82
CA VAL A 104 37.40 37.80 88.50
C VAL A 104 37.86 36.40 88.15
N VAL A 105 37.45 35.38 88.91
CA VAL A 105 37.86 33.98 88.72
C VAL A 105 36.66 33.07 88.58
N LEU A 106 36.84 31.96 87.87
CA LEU A 106 35.83 30.91 87.71
C LEU A 106 36.24 29.67 88.51
N LYS A 107 35.36 29.16 89.39
CA LYS A 107 35.62 27.94 90.18
C LYS A 107 34.95 26.73 89.53
N THR A 108 35.62 25.59 89.47
CA THR A 108 35.10 24.36 88.82
C THR A 108 33.82 23.78 89.43
N ASN A 109 33.41 24.24 90.63
CA ASN A 109 32.24 23.71 91.35
C ASN A 109 30.92 24.40 91.03
N ASP A 110 30.93 25.44 90.21
CA ASP A 110 29.70 26.02 89.69
C ASP A 110 29.12 25.10 88.62
N THR A 111 28.34 24.10 89.07
CA THR A 111 27.81 22.95 88.29
C THR A 111 26.89 23.29 87.12
N ASN A 112 26.80 24.56 86.70
CA ASN A 112 25.92 25.02 85.61
C ASN A 112 26.63 25.94 84.60
N GLN A 113 27.96 26.02 84.63
CA GLN A 113 28.70 26.93 83.77
C GLN A 113 29.12 26.26 82.47
N ASP A 114 28.47 26.66 81.38
CA ASP A 114 28.87 26.36 80.02
C ASP A 114 29.81 27.46 79.47
N ILE A 115 30.31 27.24 78.26
CA ILE A 115 31.16 28.21 77.55
C ILE A 115 30.51 29.60 77.42
N PHE A 116 29.18 29.67 77.34
CA PHE A 116 28.45 30.92 77.21
C PHE A 116 28.36 31.68 78.54
N ALA A 117 28.27 30.97 79.67
CA ALA A 117 28.36 31.55 81.01
C ALA A 117 29.73 32.20 81.24
N ALA A 118 30.82 31.51 80.88
CA ALA A 118 32.17 32.08 80.93
C ALA A 118 32.29 33.34 80.04
N ARG A 119 31.76 33.28 78.81
CA ARG A 119 31.72 34.43 77.90
C ARG A 119 30.93 35.62 78.49
N ASN A 120 29.80 35.36 79.12
CA ASN A 120 28.95 36.39 79.73
C ASN A 120 29.65 37.05 80.93
N LEU A 121 30.31 36.27 81.80
CA LEU A 121 31.10 36.80 82.91
C LEU A 121 32.24 37.70 82.42
N MET A 122 32.95 37.27 81.37
CA MET A 122 33.99 38.07 80.72
C MET A 122 33.43 39.38 80.16
N ARG A 123 32.29 39.33 79.47
CA ARG A 123 31.61 40.52 78.93
C ARG A 123 31.16 41.48 80.03
N GLN A 124 30.54 40.97 81.10
CA GLN A 124 30.02 41.77 82.21
C GLN A 124 31.12 42.57 82.92
N HIS A 125 32.29 41.96 83.12
CA HIS A 125 33.41 42.59 83.81
C HIS A 125 34.40 43.29 82.84
N GLY A 126 34.14 43.27 81.53
CA GLY A 126 35.01 43.90 80.53
C GLY A 126 36.41 43.26 80.42
N ILE A 127 36.56 42.01 80.84
CA ILE A 127 37.84 41.28 80.88
C ILE A 127 37.99 40.36 79.67
N ARG A 128 39.23 40.14 79.24
CA ARG A 128 39.56 39.25 78.10
C ARG A 128 40.11 37.90 78.51
N HIS A 129 40.48 37.76 79.78
CA HIS A 129 41.04 36.56 80.37
C HIS A 129 40.34 36.28 81.69
N LEU A 130 39.85 35.06 81.84
CA LEU A 130 39.16 34.59 83.03
C LEU A 130 39.97 33.42 83.60
N PRO A 131 40.74 33.63 84.69
CA PRO A 131 41.41 32.55 85.39
C PRO A 131 40.42 31.52 85.93
N ILE A 132 40.75 30.24 85.79
CA ILE A 132 39.99 29.12 86.35
C ILE A 132 40.77 28.52 87.50
N MET A 133 40.08 28.28 88.61
CA MET A 133 40.61 27.62 89.79
C MET A 133 39.91 26.29 90.05
N ASP A 134 40.68 25.33 90.56
CA ASP A 134 40.13 24.10 91.13
C ASP A 134 39.49 24.35 92.51
N GLU A 135 38.93 23.29 93.09
CA GLU A 135 38.33 23.30 94.43
C GLU A 135 39.29 23.71 95.56
N CYS A 136 40.61 23.61 95.31
CA CYS A 136 41.68 23.91 96.24
C CYS A 136 42.30 25.30 96.01
N ASP A 137 41.61 26.19 95.28
CA ASP A 137 42.06 27.53 94.87
C ASP A 137 43.38 27.53 94.06
N ARG A 138 43.70 26.42 93.38
CA ARG A 138 44.86 26.34 92.49
C ARG A 138 44.46 26.70 91.08
N VAL A 139 45.33 27.43 90.39
CA VAL A 139 45.12 27.82 89.00
C VAL A 139 45.16 26.60 88.08
N LEU A 140 44.03 26.28 87.44
CA LEU A 140 43.93 25.24 86.41
C LEU A 140 44.29 25.79 85.02
N GLY A 141 43.94 27.03 84.75
CA GLY A 141 44.29 27.71 83.52
C GLY A 141 43.55 29.02 83.33
N THR A 142 43.49 29.52 82.09
CA THR A 142 42.71 30.72 81.75
C THR A 142 41.79 30.44 80.57
N ILE A 143 40.58 31.02 80.60
CA ILE A 143 39.72 31.14 79.43
C ILE A 143 39.99 32.48 78.77
N SER A 144 40.20 32.46 77.46
CA SER A 144 40.25 33.67 76.63
C SER A 144 39.15 33.62 75.56
N SER A 145 38.89 34.76 74.92
CA SER A 145 37.99 34.81 73.76
C SER A 145 38.42 33.83 72.65
N GLU A 146 39.72 33.63 72.47
CA GLU A 146 40.27 32.64 71.54
C GLU A 146 39.99 31.19 71.99
N GLY A 147 40.12 30.90 73.29
CA GLY A 147 39.75 29.60 73.87
C GLY A 147 38.28 29.26 73.65
N ILE A 148 37.38 30.21 73.94
CA ILE A 148 35.93 30.06 73.70
C ILE A 148 35.65 29.79 72.22
N ARG A 149 36.25 30.58 71.33
CA ARG A 149 36.10 30.43 69.88
C ARG A 149 36.52 29.04 69.39
N ARG A 150 37.69 28.55 69.86
CA ARG A 150 38.22 27.24 69.48
C ARG A 150 37.29 26.10 69.90
N ALA A 151 36.70 26.21 71.08
CA ALA A 151 35.77 25.21 71.59
C ALA A 151 34.41 25.21 70.87
N LEU A 152 33.90 26.37 70.43
CA LEU A 152 32.61 26.46 69.71
C LEU A 152 32.62 25.89 68.28
N ARG A 153 33.81 25.67 67.66
CA ARG A 153 34.02 25.11 66.30
C ARG A 153 32.90 25.43 65.25
N PRO A 154 32.55 26.69 64.97
CA PRO A 154 31.31 27.02 64.28
C PRO A 154 31.49 27.13 62.76
N THR A 155 32.15 26.15 62.15
CA THR A 155 32.65 26.25 60.77
C THR A 155 31.55 26.36 59.71
N GLN A 156 30.35 25.83 59.98
CA GLN A 156 29.21 25.96 59.07
C GLN A 156 28.40 27.23 59.30
N TRP A 157 28.23 27.66 60.55
CA TRP A 157 27.42 28.85 60.90
C TRP A 157 28.01 30.14 60.32
N LEU A 158 29.33 30.31 60.45
CA LEU A 158 30.01 31.52 59.98
C LEU A 158 30.02 31.67 58.46
N ARG A 159 29.65 30.64 57.69
CA ARG A 159 29.46 30.75 56.23
C ARG A 159 28.18 31.51 55.87
N PHE A 160 27.20 31.54 56.77
CA PHE A 160 25.88 32.15 56.51
C PHE A 160 25.77 33.58 57.05
N CYS A 161 26.63 33.98 57.99
CA CYS A 161 26.68 35.36 58.50
C CYS A 161 27.64 36.22 57.65
N ARG A 162 27.30 37.50 57.47
CA ARG A 162 28.12 38.47 56.73
C ARG A 162 28.85 39.44 57.65
N VAL A 163 29.98 40.00 57.19
CA VAL A 163 30.77 40.98 57.95
C VAL A 163 29.93 42.17 58.42
N ARG A 164 29.07 42.71 57.55
CA ARG A 164 28.20 43.86 57.85
C ARG A 164 27.26 43.65 59.05
N GLU A 165 26.96 42.41 59.40
CA GLU A 165 26.00 42.08 60.48
C GLU A 165 26.64 42.24 61.87
N VAL A 166 27.97 42.14 61.97
CA VAL A 166 28.68 42.14 63.27
C VAL A 166 29.91 43.05 63.35
N MET A 167 30.29 43.71 62.26
CA MET A 167 31.42 44.65 62.26
C MET A 167 31.16 45.85 63.19
N ASN A 168 32.22 46.38 63.81
CA ASN A 168 32.13 47.66 64.49
C ASN A 168 32.34 48.78 63.46
N VAL A 169 31.30 49.60 63.27
CA VAL A 169 31.32 50.73 62.34
C VAL A 169 32.02 51.98 62.91
N GLN A 170 32.20 52.07 64.22
CA GLN A 170 32.90 53.18 64.87
C GLN A 170 34.39 52.86 65.04
N VAL A 171 35.19 53.18 64.02
CA VAL A 171 36.63 52.89 64.02
C VAL A 171 37.42 54.10 64.52
N VAL A 172 38.26 53.88 65.54
CA VAL A 172 39.21 54.90 66.02
C VAL A 172 40.45 54.89 65.13
N HIS A 173 40.83 56.07 64.64
CA HIS A 173 41.89 56.23 63.67
C HIS A 173 42.87 57.38 64.00
N ALA A 174 44.07 57.35 63.40
CA ALA A 174 45.06 58.42 63.51
C ALA A 174 45.75 58.69 62.16
N LEU A 175 46.28 59.90 61.99
CA LEU A 175 47.09 60.26 60.81
C LEU A 175 48.50 59.64 60.90
N PRO A 176 49.20 59.43 59.77
CA PRO A 176 50.49 58.73 59.73
C PRO A 176 51.61 59.47 60.49
N THR A 177 51.47 60.78 60.63
CA THR A 177 52.44 61.68 61.29
C THR A 177 52.29 61.77 62.81
N VAL A 178 51.25 61.16 63.39
CA VAL A 178 51.03 61.16 64.85
C VAL A 178 52.15 60.38 65.53
N SER A 179 52.59 60.83 66.72
CA SER A 179 53.59 60.09 67.50
C SER A 179 53.02 58.75 68.00
N VAL A 180 53.87 57.75 68.20
CA VAL A 180 53.44 56.47 68.78
C VAL A 180 52.85 56.66 70.17
N LEU A 181 53.39 57.57 70.99
CA LEU A 181 52.85 57.90 72.31
C LEU A 181 51.43 58.50 72.24
N ASP A 182 51.16 59.37 71.28
CA ASP A 182 49.83 59.96 71.13
C ASP A 182 48.81 58.95 70.59
N ALA A 183 49.23 58.03 69.71
CA ALA A 183 48.39 56.90 69.31
C ALA A 183 48.08 55.96 70.49
N ILE A 184 49.04 55.73 71.38
CA ILE A 184 48.84 55.00 72.65
C ILE A 184 47.82 55.71 73.56
N LYS A 185 47.93 57.04 73.71
CA LYS A 185 46.96 57.83 74.49
C LYS A 185 45.55 57.76 73.88
N LEU A 186 45.43 57.83 72.55
CA LEU A 186 44.15 57.64 71.85
C LEU A 186 43.55 56.25 72.09
N MET A 187 44.39 55.21 72.10
CA MET A 187 43.98 53.83 72.36
C MET A 187 43.34 53.70 73.76
N ILE A 188 43.95 54.30 74.78
CA ILE A 188 43.42 54.30 76.14
C ILE A 188 42.15 55.16 76.26
N TYR A 189 42.18 56.38 75.71
CA TYR A 189 41.08 57.35 75.81
C TYR A 189 39.79 56.78 75.22
N HIS A 190 39.88 56.12 74.06
CA HIS A 190 38.73 55.48 73.42
C HIS A 190 38.47 54.04 73.87
N HIS A 191 39.27 53.52 74.81
CA HIS A 191 39.17 52.14 75.32
C HIS A 191 39.20 51.06 74.21
N VAL A 192 39.92 51.33 73.12
CA VAL A 192 40.09 50.40 71.99
C VAL A 192 41.41 49.65 72.10
N SER A 193 41.53 48.51 71.39
CA SER A 193 42.76 47.69 71.39
C SER A 193 43.67 47.95 70.18
N CYS A 194 43.22 48.80 69.26
CA CYS A 194 43.95 49.20 68.06
C CYS A 194 43.55 50.60 67.61
N ILE A 195 44.45 51.21 66.84
CA ILE A 195 44.21 52.44 66.09
C ILE A 195 44.48 52.13 64.62
N VAL A 196 43.51 52.43 63.74
CA VAL A 196 43.71 52.30 62.29
C VAL A 196 44.41 53.56 61.78
N ILE A 197 45.53 53.41 61.10
CA ILE A 197 46.25 54.53 60.50
C ILE A 197 45.64 54.81 59.14
N VAL A 198 45.17 56.04 58.95
CA VAL A 198 44.42 56.47 57.77
C VAL A 198 45.15 57.58 57.04
N GLN A 199 45.10 57.54 55.72
CA GLN A 199 45.51 58.64 54.86
C GLN A 199 44.26 59.34 54.35
N GLU A 200 44.19 60.66 54.57
CA GLU A 200 43.16 61.49 53.96
C GLU A 200 43.47 61.68 52.48
N VAL A 201 42.57 61.22 51.61
CA VAL A 201 42.66 61.51 50.18
C VAL A 201 41.89 62.79 49.91
N ARG A 202 42.57 63.84 49.45
CA ARG A 202 41.92 65.03 48.89
C ARG A 202 41.31 64.69 47.52
N GLY A 203 40.15 64.05 47.54
CA GLY A 203 39.34 63.75 46.34
C GLY A 203 38.34 64.86 46.03
N ASN A 204 38.21 65.19 44.75
CA ASN A 204 37.30 66.20 44.20
C ASN A 204 35.84 65.95 44.61
N ARG A 205 35.24 66.82 45.43
CA ARG A 205 33.82 66.76 45.82
C ARG A 205 32.90 66.97 44.63
N LYS A 206 32.40 65.89 44.03
CA LYS A 206 31.07 65.83 43.39
C LYS A 206 30.50 64.45 43.67
N TYR A 207 29.40 64.38 44.43
CA TYR A 207 28.62 63.17 44.76
C TYR A 207 29.08 62.32 45.96
N SER A 208 29.02 62.88 47.17
CA SER A 208 28.60 62.11 48.35
C SER A 208 27.87 63.04 49.32
N ASN A 209 26.66 62.63 49.74
CA ASN A 209 25.75 63.42 50.59
C ASN A 209 25.92 63.09 52.08
N SER A 210 27.08 62.55 52.47
CA SER A 210 27.45 62.26 53.84
C SER A 210 28.83 62.87 54.06
N GLY A 211 28.92 63.93 54.87
CA GLY A 211 30.13 64.71 55.13
C GLY A 211 31.22 63.96 55.90
N VAL A 212 31.53 62.74 55.49
CA VAL A 212 32.54 61.85 56.06
C VAL A 212 33.77 61.91 55.15
N SER A 213 34.92 62.24 55.74
CA SER A 213 36.22 62.24 55.07
C SER A 213 36.49 60.88 54.39
N ASN A 214 37.00 60.86 53.15
CA ASN A 214 37.43 59.62 52.49
C ASN A 214 38.73 59.15 53.14
N LEU A 215 38.59 58.26 54.11
CA LEU A 215 39.69 57.74 54.92
C LEU A 215 40.15 56.41 54.31
N LEU A 216 41.33 56.42 53.69
CA LEU A 216 41.96 55.18 53.23
C LEU A 216 42.78 54.58 54.38
N PRO A 217 42.46 53.37 54.84
CA PRO A 217 43.26 52.71 55.86
C PRO A 217 44.57 52.22 55.22
N ILE A 218 45.71 52.67 55.75
CA ILE A 218 47.05 52.33 55.23
C ILE A 218 47.85 51.43 56.18
N GLY A 219 47.50 51.42 57.48
CA GLY A 219 48.15 50.57 58.48
C GLY A 219 47.32 50.45 59.75
N ILE A 220 47.82 49.69 60.72
CA ILE A 220 47.18 49.52 62.02
C ILE A 220 48.26 49.40 63.11
N ILE A 221 47.97 49.96 64.28
CA ILE A 221 48.77 49.77 65.50
C ILE A 221 47.90 49.11 66.56
N THR A 222 48.47 48.12 67.23
CA THR A 222 47.81 47.26 68.22
C THR A 222 48.49 47.33 69.59
N GLU A 223 47.79 46.97 70.66
CA GLU A 223 48.38 46.79 72.00
C GLU A 223 49.64 45.91 71.95
N ARG A 224 49.64 44.86 71.11
CA ARG A 224 50.77 43.95 70.95
C ARG A 224 51.97 44.59 70.23
N ASP A 225 51.74 45.46 69.25
CA ASP A 225 52.83 46.21 68.59
C ASP A 225 53.52 47.13 69.61
N ILE A 226 52.75 47.71 70.54
CA ILE A 226 53.28 48.58 71.60
C ILE A 226 54.24 47.83 72.53
N LEU A 227 53.97 46.56 72.86
CA LEU A 227 54.89 45.71 73.63
C LEU A 227 56.22 45.52 72.90
N GLN A 228 56.18 45.33 71.58
CA GLN A 228 57.39 45.20 70.77
C GLN A 228 58.18 46.52 70.74
N PHE A 229 57.50 47.67 70.61
CA PHE A 229 58.16 48.96 70.59
C PHE A 229 58.93 49.24 71.89
N GLN A 230 58.39 48.80 73.03
CA GLN A 230 59.10 48.84 74.32
C GLN A 230 60.33 47.94 74.33
N ARG A 231 60.23 46.71 73.82
CA ARG A 231 61.36 45.77 73.76
C ARG A 231 62.49 46.31 72.86
N LEU A 232 62.15 47.02 71.80
CA LEU A 232 63.11 47.66 70.89
C LEU A 232 63.65 49.01 71.41
N GLU A 233 63.26 49.41 72.62
CA GLU A 233 63.64 50.69 73.25
C GLU A 233 63.39 51.91 72.34
N LEU A 234 62.30 51.89 71.55
CA LEU A 234 61.95 52.99 70.65
C LEU A 234 61.55 54.25 71.43
N ASN A 235 61.98 55.42 70.95
CA ASN A 235 61.54 56.70 71.51
C ASN A 235 60.13 57.05 71.02
N LEU A 236 59.13 56.62 71.78
CA LEU A 236 57.71 56.73 71.44
C LEU A 236 57.19 58.17 71.25
N GLU A 237 57.87 59.17 71.81
CA GLU A 237 57.50 60.59 71.64
C GLU A 237 57.92 61.11 70.26
N SER A 238 59.07 60.67 69.76
CA SER A 238 59.64 61.15 68.49
C SER A 238 59.31 60.26 67.29
N THR A 239 59.05 58.97 67.52
CA THR A 239 58.71 58.02 66.45
C THR A 239 57.28 58.24 65.98
N GLN A 240 57.11 58.45 64.67
CA GLN A 240 55.80 58.55 64.04
C GLN A 240 55.20 57.17 63.79
N VAL A 241 53.87 57.07 63.83
CA VAL A 241 53.14 55.81 63.64
C VAL A 241 53.41 55.18 62.28
N GLU A 242 53.64 55.96 61.22
CA GLU A 242 53.91 55.43 59.87
C GLU A 242 55.19 54.58 59.78
N ALA A 243 56.18 54.87 60.63
CA ALA A 243 57.45 54.13 60.63
C ALA A 243 57.31 52.74 61.26
N VAL A 244 56.27 52.50 62.06
CA VAL A 244 56.14 51.30 62.89
C VAL A 244 54.82 50.56 62.73
N MET A 245 53.83 51.14 62.03
CA MET A 245 52.53 50.52 61.79
C MET A 245 52.65 49.20 61.03
N SER A 246 51.73 48.27 61.30
CA SER A 246 51.59 47.05 60.51
C SER A 246 50.98 47.37 59.14
N ALA A 247 51.72 47.11 58.05
CA ALA A 247 51.30 47.27 56.66
C ALA A 247 51.99 46.21 55.75
N PRO A 248 51.34 45.71 54.67
CA PRO A 248 50.01 46.08 54.16
C PRO A 248 48.85 45.51 55.00
N LEU A 249 47.70 46.19 54.99
CA LEU A 249 46.49 45.74 55.68
C LEU A 249 45.80 44.59 54.95
N PHE A 250 45.28 43.64 55.72
CA PHE A 250 44.35 42.62 55.24
C PHE A 250 42.92 43.20 55.31
N LEU A 251 42.40 43.58 54.15
CA LEU A 251 41.07 44.16 54.00
C LEU A 251 40.01 43.09 53.73
N VAL A 252 38.83 43.25 54.31
CA VAL A 252 37.64 42.43 54.02
C VAL A 252 36.47 43.32 53.62
N SER A 253 35.57 42.78 52.79
CA SER A 253 34.35 43.46 52.35
C SER A 253 33.22 43.28 53.38
N PRO A 254 32.30 44.26 53.54
CA PRO A 254 31.08 44.09 54.33
C PRO A 254 30.23 42.88 53.90
N GLU A 255 30.36 42.44 52.65
CA GLU A 255 29.59 41.32 52.09
C GLU A 255 30.30 39.97 52.19
N ASP A 256 31.55 39.94 52.65
CA ASP A 256 32.25 38.68 52.88
C ASP A 256 31.57 37.87 54.00
N SER A 257 31.68 36.54 53.92
CA SER A 257 31.21 35.69 55.00
C SER A 257 32.14 35.78 56.22
N LEU A 258 31.60 35.62 57.43
CA LEU A 258 32.42 35.55 58.64
C LEU A 258 33.41 34.38 58.64
N TRP A 259 33.15 33.34 57.84
CA TRP A 259 34.09 32.26 57.58
C TRP A 259 35.37 32.76 56.91
N VAL A 260 35.26 33.64 55.90
CA VAL A 260 36.41 34.24 55.23
C VAL A 260 37.23 35.08 56.22
N VAL A 261 36.55 35.89 57.03
CA VAL A 261 37.19 36.68 58.10
C VAL A 261 37.93 35.79 59.09
N GLN A 262 37.30 34.71 59.56
CA GLN A 262 37.93 33.76 60.48
C GLN A 262 39.18 33.13 59.83
N SER A 263 39.06 32.67 58.58
CA SER A 263 40.16 32.04 57.86
C SER A 263 41.35 32.98 57.71
N LEU A 264 41.11 34.24 57.35
CA LEU A 264 42.15 35.27 57.23
C LEU A 264 42.79 35.60 58.58
N MET A 265 42.00 35.74 59.64
CA MET A 265 42.52 35.97 61.00
C MET A 265 43.43 34.82 61.46
N GLN A 266 43.05 33.57 61.20
CA GLN A 266 43.86 32.38 61.54
C GLN A 266 45.13 32.29 60.68
N GLN A 267 45.00 32.44 59.37
CA GLN A 267 46.12 32.34 58.42
C GLN A 267 47.20 33.39 58.72
N HIS A 268 46.79 34.63 58.99
CA HIS A 268 47.73 35.74 59.24
C HIS A 268 48.04 35.95 60.73
N ARG A 269 47.50 35.11 61.62
CA ARG A 269 47.64 35.21 63.08
C ARG A 269 47.31 36.61 63.62
N VAL A 270 46.32 37.26 63.03
CA VAL A 270 45.81 38.58 63.44
C VAL A 270 44.45 38.46 64.12
N ARG A 271 44.15 39.35 65.06
CA ARG A 271 42.90 39.32 65.85
C ARG A 271 41.81 40.27 65.37
N ARG A 272 42.14 41.06 64.36
CA ARG A 272 41.31 42.14 63.84
C ARG A 272 41.64 42.36 62.37
N LEU A 273 40.62 42.62 61.58
CA LEU A 273 40.73 42.94 60.16
C LEU A 273 39.98 44.23 59.90
N VAL A 274 40.55 45.05 59.02
CA VAL A 274 39.95 46.32 58.63
C VAL A 274 38.92 46.04 57.54
N VAL A 275 37.71 46.56 57.71
CA VAL A 275 36.62 46.40 56.74
C VAL A 275 36.61 47.62 55.82
N ALA A 276 36.69 47.37 54.52
CA ALA A 276 36.69 48.41 53.51
C ALA A 276 35.63 48.17 52.43
N ASN A 277 35.06 49.24 51.88
CA ASN A 277 34.15 49.13 50.75
C ASN A 277 34.90 48.79 49.45
N SER A 278 34.16 48.68 48.34
CA SER A 278 34.72 48.49 47.00
C SER A 278 35.71 49.57 46.56
N GLU A 279 35.64 50.77 47.16
CA GLU A 279 36.54 51.89 46.90
C GLU A 279 37.78 51.90 47.83
N LYS A 280 37.94 50.87 48.67
CA LYS A 280 38.99 50.71 49.69
C LYS A 280 38.92 51.73 50.84
N GLU A 281 37.79 52.38 51.02
CA GLU A 281 37.57 53.31 52.14
C GLU A 281 37.24 52.54 53.41
N LEU A 282 37.66 53.09 54.56
CA LEU A 282 37.39 52.51 55.87
C LEU A 282 35.90 52.57 56.21
N VAL A 283 35.26 51.40 56.35
CA VAL A 283 33.83 51.28 56.72
C VAL A 283 33.64 50.67 58.11
N GLY A 284 34.61 49.89 58.57
CA GLY A 284 34.51 49.25 59.88
C GLY A 284 35.76 48.49 60.27
N ILE A 285 35.70 47.86 61.43
CA ILE A 285 36.68 46.89 61.89
C ILE A 285 35.96 45.68 62.44
N ILE A 286 36.45 44.50 62.10
CA ILE A 286 35.94 43.24 62.66
C ILE A 286 37.00 42.62 63.57
N THR A 287 36.59 42.21 64.76
CA THR A 287 37.47 41.65 65.79
C THR A 287 37.08 40.22 66.10
N GLN A 288 37.98 39.45 66.74
CA GLN A 288 37.63 38.13 67.27
C GLN A 288 36.41 38.17 68.22
N THR A 289 36.24 39.25 68.99
CA THR A 289 35.07 39.44 69.85
C THR A 289 33.79 39.63 69.04
N SER A 290 33.85 40.37 67.93
CA SER A 290 32.73 40.53 67.00
C SER A 290 32.29 39.19 66.39
N LEU A 291 33.25 38.31 66.04
CA LEU A 291 32.94 36.96 65.56
C LEU A 291 32.21 36.10 66.62
N LEU A 292 32.53 36.27 67.90
CA LEU A 292 31.85 35.58 69.00
C LEU A 292 30.42 36.09 69.23
N GLN A 293 30.09 37.32 68.83
CA GLN A 293 28.72 37.85 68.93
C GLN A 293 27.78 37.14 67.95
N ALA A 294 28.25 36.81 66.74
CA ALA A 294 27.47 36.02 65.76
C ALA A 294 27.10 34.61 66.26
N LEU A 295 27.74 34.16 67.33
CA LEU A 295 27.60 32.82 67.90
C LEU A 295 26.78 32.82 69.20
N ASP A 296 26.07 33.91 69.51
CA ASP A 296 25.16 33.98 70.66
C ASP A 296 23.93 33.07 70.45
N PRO A 297 23.56 32.20 71.41
CA PRO A 297 22.39 31.34 71.27
C PRO A 297 21.10 32.08 70.90
N THR A 298 20.89 33.30 71.41
CA THR A 298 19.71 34.12 71.05
C THR A 298 19.61 34.44 69.57
N GLU A 299 20.75 34.71 68.91
CA GLU A 299 20.79 34.98 67.47
C GLU A 299 20.60 33.69 66.65
N MET A 300 21.09 32.56 67.16
CA MET A 300 20.91 31.25 66.52
C MET A 300 19.45 30.78 66.48
N TYR A 301 18.69 31.01 67.56
CA TYR A 301 17.28 30.58 67.63
C TYR A 301 16.38 31.33 66.65
N GLY A 302 16.57 32.64 66.44
CA GLY A 302 15.75 33.43 65.52
C GLY A 302 15.86 32.97 64.05
N ILE A 303 17.04 32.57 63.62
CA ILE A 303 17.26 32.03 62.27
C ILE A 303 16.67 30.63 62.11
N LEU A 304 16.71 29.81 63.16
CA LEU A 304 16.18 28.45 63.13
C LEU A 304 14.64 28.43 62.98
N GLU A 305 13.94 29.36 63.61
CA GLU A 305 12.48 29.54 63.48
C GLU A 305 12.08 29.96 62.05
N LEU A 306 12.83 30.89 61.45
CA LEU A 306 12.63 31.31 60.07
C LEU A 306 12.81 30.15 59.07
N LEU A 307 13.85 29.32 59.29
CA LEU A 307 14.10 28.15 58.44
C LEU A 307 12.99 27.09 58.57
N GLN A 308 12.50 26.85 59.78
CA GLN A 308 11.39 25.91 60.01
C GLN A 308 10.11 26.36 59.31
N GLN A 309 9.78 27.65 59.38
CA GLN A 309 8.64 28.20 58.65
C GLN A 309 8.78 27.98 57.14
N ARG A 310 9.97 28.25 56.59
CA ARG A 310 10.20 28.11 55.15
C ARG A 310 10.14 26.66 54.66
N VAL A 311 10.61 25.72 55.48
CA VAL A 311 10.50 24.28 55.19
C VAL A 311 9.02 23.86 55.16
N GLY A 312 8.21 24.33 56.10
CA GLY A 312 6.77 24.05 56.12
C GLY A 312 6.04 24.54 54.86
N GLU A 313 6.33 25.78 54.42
CA GLU A 313 5.77 26.33 53.17
C GLU A 313 6.14 25.48 51.95
N LEU A 314 7.42 25.11 51.80
CA LEU A 314 7.87 24.29 50.68
C LEU A 314 7.28 22.87 50.68
N GLU A 315 7.06 22.27 51.85
CA GLU A 315 6.40 20.97 51.95
C GLU A 315 4.93 21.02 51.49
N THR A 316 4.22 22.10 51.80
CA THR A 316 2.84 22.31 51.32
C THR A 316 2.80 22.49 49.80
N GLU A 317 3.66 23.34 49.24
CA GLU A 317 3.76 23.56 47.79
C GLU A 317 4.12 22.26 47.04
N ARG A 318 5.05 21.47 47.58
CA ARG A 318 5.43 20.16 47.00
C ARG A 318 4.24 19.21 46.96
N LYS A 319 3.39 19.21 48.00
CA LYS A 319 2.23 18.32 48.09
C LYS A 319 1.17 18.70 47.06
N GLU A 320 0.89 19.99 46.89
CA GLU A 320 -0.05 20.50 45.88
C GLU A 320 0.43 20.20 44.45
N LEU A 321 1.71 20.46 44.16
CA LEU A 321 2.32 20.12 42.88
C LEU A 321 2.22 18.61 42.61
N SER A 322 2.55 17.76 43.58
CA SER A 322 2.47 16.30 43.42
C SER A 322 1.05 15.81 43.10
N GLN A 323 0.02 16.43 43.71
CA GLN A 323 -1.38 16.11 43.40
C GLN A 323 -1.73 16.56 41.98
N SER A 324 -1.36 17.78 41.58
CA SER A 324 -1.57 18.30 40.22
C SER A 324 -0.92 17.42 39.15
N TYR A 325 0.33 17.00 39.36
CA TYR A 325 1.04 16.08 38.45
C TYR A 325 0.34 14.72 38.33
N THR A 326 -0.21 14.19 39.43
CA THR A 326 -0.92 12.90 39.41
C THR A 326 -2.20 13.00 38.58
N THR A 327 -2.98 14.07 38.78
CA THR A 327 -4.21 14.34 38.00
C THR A 327 -3.89 14.52 36.51
N GLN A 328 -2.85 15.31 36.18
CA GLN A 328 -2.42 15.47 34.79
C GLN A 328 -1.96 14.15 34.16
N SER A 329 -1.24 13.31 34.90
CA SER A 329 -0.79 12.01 34.40
C SER A 329 -1.97 11.05 34.14
N GLN A 330 -3.00 11.07 34.98
CA GLN A 330 -4.23 10.30 34.76
C GLN A 330 -4.98 10.78 33.51
N LEU A 331 -5.20 12.09 33.38
CA LEU A 331 -5.86 12.67 32.22
C LEU A 331 -5.09 12.40 30.92
N TYR A 332 -3.75 12.46 30.97
CA TYR A 332 -2.90 12.12 29.82
C TYR A 332 -3.05 10.65 29.42
N ARG A 333 -3.12 9.72 30.38
CA ARG A 333 -3.35 8.30 30.07
C ARG A 333 -4.74 8.05 29.48
N GLU A 334 -5.77 8.69 30.02
CA GLU A 334 -7.15 8.55 29.50
C GLU A 334 -7.28 9.09 28.08
N THR A 335 -6.69 10.27 27.82
CA THR A 335 -6.70 10.88 26.47
C THR A 335 -5.88 10.05 25.47
N GLN A 336 -4.74 9.49 25.89
CA GLN A 336 -3.94 8.61 25.04
C GLN A 336 -4.69 7.31 24.72
N LYS A 337 -5.36 6.69 25.71
CA LYS A 337 -6.19 5.50 25.48
C LYS A 337 -7.35 5.79 24.53
N ALA A 338 -8.05 6.90 24.72
CA ALA A 338 -9.14 7.32 23.82
C ALA A 338 -8.65 7.59 22.39
N LEU A 339 -7.43 8.15 22.24
CA LEU A 339 -6.82 8.36 20.92
C LEU A 339 -6.46 7.03 20.25
N GLU A 340 -5.91 6.07 20.99
CA GLU A 340 -5.60 4.74 20.49
C GLU A 340 -6.87 3.98 20.07
N GLU A 341 -7.92 4.00 20.89
CA GLU A 341 -9.23 3.40 20.57
C GLU A 341 -9.85 4.04 19.32
N ARG A 342 -9.78 5.37 19.19
CA ARG A 342 -10.25 6.09 17.99
C ARG A 342 -9.45 5.71 16.75
N GLN A 343 -8.12 5.66 16.83
CA GLN A 343 -7.27 5.27 15.70
C GLN A 343 -7.51 3.83 15.26
N GLN A 344 -7.76 2.92 16.21
CA GLN A 344 -8.14 1.54 15.90
C GLN A 344 -9.51 1.48 15.21
N ALA A 345 -10.50 2.23 15.69
CA ALA A 345 -11.81 2.32 15.06
C ALA A 345 -11.73 2.92 13.64
N GLU A 346 -10.97 3.99 13.44
CA GLU A 346 -10.74 4.58 12.12
C GLU A 346 -10.03 3.60 11.16
N LYS A 347 -9.02 2.87 11.63
CA LYS A 347 -8.36 1.83 10.83
C LYS A 347 -9.29 0.67 10.49
N ALA A 348 -10.08 0.18 11.45
CA ALA A 348 -11.05 -0.89 11.24
C ALA A 348 -12.11 -0.47 10.21
N LEU A 349 -12.65 0.75 10.34
CA LEU A 349 -13.60 1.31 9.37
C LEU A 349 -12.98 1.44 7.98
N GLN A 350 -11.72 1.85 7.88
CA GLN A 350 -11.02 1.94 6.59
C GLN A 350 -10.78 0.55 5.98
N GLN A 351 -10.41 -0.45 6.79
CA GLN A 351 -10.25 -1.83 6.35
C GLN A 351 -11.57 -2.42 5.85
N GLU A 352 -12.67 -2.19 6.58
CA GLU A 352 -14.01 -2.63 6.19
C GLU A 352 -14.46 -1.97 4.89
N LYS A 353 -14.25 -0.65 4.73
CA LYS A 353 -14.51 0.06 3.47
C LYS A 353 -13.71 -0.50 2.30
N ASN A 354 -12.41 -0.75 2.50
CA ASN A 354 -11.54 -1.32 1.47
C ASN A 354 -11.98 -2.74 1.10
N LEU A 355 -12.39 -3.55 2.09
CA LEU A 355 -12.89 -4.90 1.86
C LEU A 355 -14.20 -4.88 1.05
N ILE A 356 -15.15 -4.03 1.42
CA ILE A 356 -16.42 -3.89 0.67
C ILE A 356 -16.14 -3.43 -0.76
N SER A 357 -15.27 -2.44 -0.99
CA SER A 357 -14.88 -2.01 -2.34
C SER A 357 -14.28 -3.18 -3.14
N ALA A 358 -13.34 -3.93 -2.55
CA ALA A 358 -12.72 -5.07 -3.22
C ALA A 358 -13.75 -6.18 -3.55
N ILE A 359 -14.72 -6.44 -2.67
CA ILE A 359 -15.79 -7.41 -2.94
C ILE A 359 -16.68 -6.94 -4.11
N LEU A 360 -17.04 -5.65 -4.13
CA LEU A 360 -17.85 -5.07 -5.22
C LEU A 360 -17.11 -5.03 -6.55
N ASP A 361 -15.78 -4.89 -6.53
CA ASP A 361 -14.92 -4.88 -7.73
C ASP A 361 -14.64 -6.29 -8.26
N VAL A 362 -14.58 -7.30 -7.39
CA VAL A 362 -14.41 -8.72 -7.80
C VAL A 362 -15.71 -9.32 -8.35
N ALA A 363 -16.87 -8.79 -7.95
CA ALA A 363 -18.14 -9.23 -8.48
C ALA A 363 -18.17 -8.98 -10.01
N ALA A 364 -18.26 -10.06 -10.79
CA ALA A 364 -18.49 -10.00 -12.24
C ALA A 364 -19.89 -9.48 -12.62
N ALA A 365 -20.59 -8.87 -11.67
CA ALA A 365 -21.87 -8.21 -11.84
C ALA A 365 -21.66 -6.70 -11.94
N LEU A 366 -22.44 -6.05 -12.80
CA LEU A 366 -22.58 -4.61 -12.85
C LEU A 366 -23.24 -4.14 -11.56
N ILE A 367 -22.65 -3.16 -10.88
CA ILE A 367 -23.26 -2.55 -9.69
C ILE A 367 -23.38 -1.06 -9.92
N VAL A 368 -24.63 -0.59 -9.90
CA VAL A 368 -24.98 0.81 -10.11
C VAL A 368 -25.84 1.25 -8.94
N VAL A 369 -25.49 2.38 -8.35
CA VAL A 369 -26.31 2.99 -7.30
C VAL A 369 -26.84 4.32 -7.81
N LEU A 370 -28.14 4.53 -7.67
CA LEU A 370 -28.85 5.72 -8.11
C LEU A 370 -29.39 6.49 -6.91
N ASP A 371 -29.42 7.83 -7.01
CA ASP A 371 -30.17 8.67 -6.09
C ASP A 371 -31.69 8.65 -6.39
N ARG A 372 -32.47 9.47 -5.67
CA ARG A 372 -33.92 9.58 -5.83
C ARG A 372 -34.34 10.14 -7.20
N GLU A 373 -33.45 10.84 -7.88
CA GLU A 373 -33.70 11.48 -9.16
C GLU A 373 -33.23 10.61 -10.33
N GLY A 374 -32.64 9.44 -10.05
CA GLY A 374 -32.12 8.51 -11.05
C GLY A 374 -30.71 8.86 -11.55
N ASN A 375 -29.98 9.71 -10.81
CA ASN A 375 -28.60 10.03 -11.13
C ASN A 375 -27.65 8.97 -10.58
N ILE A 376 -26.61 8.65 -11.35
CA ILE A 376 -25.62 7.64 -10.99
C ILE A 376 -24.69 8.19 -9.90
N ILE A 377 -24.77 7.62 -8.70
CA ILE A 377 -23.93 7.96 -7.54
C ILE A 377 -22.79 6.97 -7.31
N HIS A 378 -22.88 5.76 -7.85
CA HIS A 378 -21.82 4.75 -7.81
C HIS A 378 -21.89 3.84 -9.03
N PHE A 379 -20.72 3.41 -9.50
CA PHE A 379 -20.53 2.59 -10.68
C PHE A 379 -19.24 1.77 -10.50
N ASN A 380 -19.35 0.44 -10.40
CA ASN A 380 -18.19 -0.42 -10.13
C ASN A 380 -17.33 -0.66 -11.39
N GLN A 381 -16.14 -1.27 -11.20
CA GLN A 381 -15.18 -1.54 -12.27
C GLN A 381 -15.75 -2.39 -13.42
N THR A 382 -16.64 -3.34 -13.11
CA THR A 382 -17.31 -4.19 -14.10
C THR A 382 -18.18 -3.35 -15.04
N CYS A 383 -18.92 -2.39 -14.50
CA CYS A 383 -19.68 -1.45 -15.33
C CYS A 383 -18.78 -0.64 -16.26
N GLU A 384 -17.61 -0.18 -15.80
CA GLU A 384 -16.67 0.56 -16.64
C GLU A 384 -16.12 -0.29 -17.79
N THR A 385 -15.81 -1.56 -17.49
CA THR A 385 -15.24 -2.51 -18.45
C THR A 385 -16.24 -2.86 -19.56
N ILE A 386 -17.51 -3.09 -19.19
CA ILE A 386 -18.56 -3.49 -20.15
C ILE A 386 -19.03 -2.28 -20.97
N THR A 387 -19.26 -1.14 -20.33
CA THR A 387 -19.84 0.03 -21.02
C THR A 387 -18.81 0.94 -21.68
N GLY A 388 -17.54 0.84 -21.30
CA GLY A 388 -16.45 1.70 -21.75
C GLY A 388 -16.49 3.14 -21.18
N TYR A 389 -17.40 3.41 -20.24
CA TYR A 389 -17.48 4.68 -19.53
C TYR A 389 -16.78 4.60 -18.17
N SER A 390 -15.93 5.58 -17.86
CA SER A 390 -15.40 5.70 -16.51
C SER A 390 -16.43 6.34 -15.57
N PHE A 391 -16.42 5.98 -14.29
CA PHE A 391 -17.32 6.55 -13.29
C PHE A 391 -17.21 8.09 -13.23
N ALA A 392 -16.01 8.64 -13.42
CA ALA A 392 -15.78 10.08 -13.45
C ALA A 392 -16.52 10.80 -14.60
N GLU A 393 -16.73 10.15 -15.74
CA GLU A 393 -17.43 10.71 -16.91
C GLU A 393 -18.96 10.69 -16.76
N ILE A 394 -19.49 9.80 -15.92
CA ILE A 394 -20.94 9.52 -15.81
C ILE A 394 -21.53 9.85 -14.45
N ARG A 395 -20.69 10.17 -13.47
CA ARG A 395 -21.13 10.59 -12.14
C ARG A 395 -22.13 11.74 -12.25
N ASN A 396 -23.25 11.59 -11.56
CA ASN A 396 -24.38 12.53 -11.55
C ASN A 396 -25.09 12.71 -12.90
N LYS A 397 -24.84 11.87 -13.91
CA LYS A 397 -25.70 11.77 -15.10
C LYS A 397 -26.88 10.85 -14.82
N GLN A 398 -27.95 11.01 -15.60
CA GLN A 398 -29.12 10.17 -15.45
C GLN A 398 -28.92 8.81 -16.12
N VAL A 399 -29.42 7.75 -15.49
CA VAL A 399 -29.25 6.37 -15.99
C VAL A 399 -29.86 6.16 -17.39
N TRP A 400 -30.91 6.91 -17.75
CA TRP A 400 -31.57 6.81 -19.05
C TRP A 400 -30.73 7.32 -20.22
N ASP A 401 -29.66 8.08 -19.98
CA ASP A 401 -28.73 8.51 -21.02
C ASP A 401 -27.95 7.33 -21.63
N PHE A 402 -27.95 6.18 -20.94
CA PHE A 402 -27.22 4.96 -21.32
C PHE A 402 -28.15 3.85 -21.81
N ILE A 403 -29.43 4.15 -22.02
CA ILE A 403 -30.46 3.19 -22.44
C ILE A 403 -30.91 3.57 -23.86
N PRO A 404 -31.14 2.60 -24.77
CA PRO A 404 -31.74 2.88 -26.07
C PRO A 404 -33.06 3.65 -25.96
N LEU A 405 -33.28 4.60 -26.87
CA LEU A 405 -34.47 5.45 -26.91
C LEU A 405 -35.80 4.68 -26.83
N GLU A 406 -35.82 3.46 -27.37
CA GLU A 406 -36.97 2.56 -27.38
C GLU A 406 -37.36 2.02 -25.98
N GLU A 407 -36.41 2.00 -25.03
CA GLU A 407 -36.52 1.32 -23.72
C GLU A 407 -36.43 2.30 -22.52
N ILE A 408 -36.33 3.60 -22.77
CA ILE A 408 -36.25 4.62 -21.72
C ILE A 408 -37.52 4.63 -20.87
N GLU A 409 -38.70 4.59 -21.51
CA GLU A 409 -39.98 4.74 -20.80
C GLU A 409 -40.28 3.53 -19.90
N THR A 410 -40.04 2.32 -20.41
CA THR A 410 -40.18 1.09 -19.62
C THR A 410 -39.21 1.06 -18.45
N THR A 411 -37.97 1.54 -18.62
CA THR A 411 -37.01 1.60 -17.50
C THR A 411 -37.41 2.65 -16.47
N ARG A 412 -37.99 3.78 -16.88
CA ARG A 412 -38.52 4.80 -15.96
C ARG A 412 -39.68 4.27 -15.13
N GLU A 413 -40.60 3.52 -15.73
CA GLU A 413 -41.69 2.86 -15.02
C GLU A 413 -41.14 1.97 -13.89
N VAL A 414 -40.15 1.12 -14.21
CA VAL A 414 -39.51 0.26 -13.21
C VAL A 414 -38.80 1.07 -12.10
N PHE A 415 -38.16 2.18 -12.44
CA PHE A 415 -37.55 3.06 -11.43
C PHE A 415 -38.59 3.69 -10.49
N GLU A 416 -39.75 4.10 -11.02
CA GLU A 416 -40.84 4.64 -10.20
C GLU A 416 -41.50 3.57 -9.31
N GLU A 417 -41.63 2.33 -9.78
CA GLU A 417 -42.03 1.18 -8.93
C GLU A 417 -41.07 0.99 -7.74
N LEU A 418 -39.76 1.03 -8.01
CA LEU A 418 -38.73 0.91 -6.98
C LEU A 418 -38.78 2.03 -5.94
N LYS A 419 -39.12 3.27 -6.35
CA LYS A 419 -39.32 4.40 -5.43
C LYS A 419 -40.55 4.23 -4.53
N ARG A 420 -41.61 3.60 -5.05
CA ARG A 420 -42.83 3.29 -4.27
C ARG A 420 -42.64 2.14 -3.28
N GLY A 421 -41.51 1.44 -3.35
CA GLY A 421 -41.15 0.35 -2.45
C GLY A 421 -41.55 -1.04 -2.96
N GLU A 422 -41.79 -1.18 -4.26
CA GLU A 422 -42.14 -2.46 -4.90
C GLU A 422 -40.84 -3.22 -5.24
N PHE A 423 -40.27 -3.93 -4.25
CA PHE A 423 -39.02 -4.71 -4.38
C PHE A 423 -39.12 -6.10 -3.71
N PRO A 424 -38.31 -7.10 -4.12
CA PRO A 424 -37.30 -7.07 -5.19
C PRO A 424 -37.93 -7.02 -6.59
N ASN A 425 -37.33 -6.22 -7.48
CA ASN A 425 -37.74 -6.12 -8.89
C ASN A 425 -36.64 -6.75 -9.77
N GLN A 426 -37.06 -7.62 -10.70
CA GLN A 426 -36.20 -8.21 -11.71
C GLN A 426 -36.68 -7.74 -13.08
N ASN A 427 -35.75 -7.21 -13.89
CA ASN A 427 -36.05 -6.78 -15.25
C ASN A 427 -34.84 -6.99 -16.16
N GLU A 428 -35.07 -6.92 -17.46
CA GLU A 428 -34.02 -6.93 -18.48
C GLU A 428 -34.16 -5.66 -19.31
N ASN A 429 -33.04 -4.98 -19.56
CA ASN A 429 -32.99 -3.90 -20.54
C ASN A 429 -31.64 -3.84 -21.23
N ASN A 430 -31.59 -3.15 -22.36
CA ASN A 430 -30.35 -2.93 -23.09
C ASN A 430 -29.64 -1.68 -22.57
N TRP A 431 -28.32 -1.79 -22.45
CA TRP A 431 -27.42 -0.68 -22.17
C TRP A 431 -26.56 -0.38 -23.39
N LEU A 432 -26.33 0.90 -23.65
CA LEU A 432 -25.50 1.40 -24.73
C LEU A 432 -24.09 1.68 -24.22
N ALA A 433 -23.12 0.96 -24.77
CA ALA A 433 -21.70 1.23 -24.54
C ALA A 433 -21.22 2.44 -25.37
N LYS A 434 -20.06 2.98 -24.99
CA LYS A 434 -19.44 4.15 -25.63
C LYS A 434 -19.07 3.93 -27.11
N ASP A 435 -18.82 2.69 -27.51
CA ASP A 435 -18.55 2.29 -28.89
C ASP A 435 -19.82 2.07 -29.73
N GLY A 436 -21.01 2.23 -29.13
CA GLY A 436 -22.31 2.04 -29.75
C GLY A 436 -22.83 0.59 -29.69
N SER A 437 -22.11 -0.34 -29.06
CA SER A 437 -22.60 -1.69 -28.85
C SER A 437 -23.73 -1.74 -27.80
N ARG A 438 -24.65 -2.70 -27.98
CA ARG A 438 -25.80 -2.93 -27.08
C ARG A 438 -25.52 -4.16 -26.22
N HIS A 439 -25.60 -4.00 -24.90
CA HIS A 439 -25.46 -5.07 -23.93
C HIS A 439 -26.80 -5.32 -23.25
N LEU A 440 -27.32 -6.54 -23.33
CA LEU A 440 -28.53 -6.94 -22.64
C LEU A 440 -28.18 -7.30 -21.20
N ILE A 441 -28.65 -6.49 -20.25
CA ILE A 441 -28.37 -6.68 -18.84
C ILE A 441 -29.61 -7.20 -18.12
N SER A 442 -29.45 -8.27 -17.35
CA SER A 442 -30.46 -8.77 -16.42
C SER A 442 -30.23 -8.14 -15.05
N TRP A 443 -31.17 -7.32 -14.60
CA TRP A 443 -31.10 -6.56 -13.37
C TRP A 443 -31.86 -7.22 -12.22
N SER A 444 -31.27 -7.14 -11.03
CA SER A 444 -31.92 -7.34 -9.75
C SER A 444 -31.73 -6.09 -8.90
N ASN A 445 -32.84 -5.46 -8.55
CA ASN A 445 -32.86 -4.14 -7.94
C ASN A 445 -33.38 -4.21 -6.50
N THR A 446 -32.74 -3.46 -5.61
CA THR A 446 -33.14 -3.26 -4.22
C THR A 446 -33.00 -1.78 -3.83
N CYS A 447 -33.55 -1.39 -2.69
CA CYS A 447 -33.57 0.00 -2.23
C CYS A 447 -33.00 0.11 -0.81
N LEU A 448 -32.16 1.11 -0.59
CA LEU A 448 -31.77 1.54 0.75
C LEU A 448 -32.76 2.61 1.23
N ILE A 449 -33.37 2.41 2.39
CA ILE A 449 -34.38 3.29 2.97
C ILE A 449 -33.72 4.20 4.03
N ASP A 450 -34.16 5.45 4.14
CA ASP A 450 -33.77 6.36 5.21
C ASP A 450 -34.57 6.13 6.51
N ASP A 451 -34.20 6.85 7.58
CA ASP A 451 -34.87 6.77 8.88
C ASP A 451 -36.34 7.22 8.84
N ASN A 452 -36.77 7.90 7.77
CA ASN A 452 -38.14 8.37 7.55
C ASN A 452 -38.98 7.39 6.72
N GLY A 453 -38.47 6.18 6.43
CA GLY A 453 -39.18 5.17 5.65
C GLY A 453 -39.21 5.47 4.14
N SER A 454 -38.41 6.42 3.67
CA SER A 454 -38.33 6.86 2.29
C SER A 454 -37.12 6.24 1.58
N VAL A 455 -37.26 5.84 0.31
CA VAL A 455 -36.13 5.33 -0.48
C VAL A 455 -35.05 6.41 -0.61
N LYS A 456 -33.86 6.14 -0.10
CA LYS A 456 -32.68 7.01 -0.15
C LYS A 456 -31.82 6.73 -1.38
N TYR A 457 -31.59 5.45 -1.68
CA TYR A 457 -30.81 5.01 -2.84
C TYR A 457 -31.45 3.76 -3.47
N VAL A 458 -31.34 3.66 -4.79
CA VAL A 458 -31.66 2.42 -5.53
C VAL A 458 -30.35 1.72 -5.87
N ILE A 459 -30.22 0.46 -5.51
CA ILE A 459 -29.05 -0.39 -5.79
C ILE A 459 -29.47 -1.40 -6.86
N ALA A 460 -28.87 -1.27 -8.04
CA ALA A 460 -29.09 -2.15 -9.17
C ALA A 460 -27.88 -3.06 -9.37
N THR A 461 -28.12 -4.37 -9.37
CA THR A 461 -27.11 -5.40 -9.67
C THR A 461 -27.45 -6.08 -10.98
N GLY A 462 -26.52 -6.07 -11.93
CA GLY A 462 -26.75 -6.51 -13.31
C GLY A 462 -25.80 -7.61 -13.74
N ILE A 463 -26.26 -8.54 -14.56
CA ILE A 463 -25.41 -9.52 -15.24
C ILE A 463 -25.59 -9.33 -16.75
N ASP A 464 -24.48 -9.17 -17.48
CA ASP A 464 -24.53 -9.16 -18.94
C ASP A 464 -24.85 -10.58 -19.44
N ILE A 465 -26.02 -10.71 -20.10
CA ILE A 465 -26.51 -11.97 -20.65
C ILE A 465 -26.51 -11.97 -22.18
N THR A 466 -25.84 -10.99 -22.81
CA THR A 466 -25.79 -10.83 -24.27
C THR A 466 -25.23 -12.08 -24.94
N GLU A 467 -24.06 -12.55 -24.51
CA GLU A 467 -23.42 -13.75 -25.06
C GLU A 467 -24.26 -14.99 -24.79
N LYS A 468 -24.79 -15.13 -23.56
CA LYS A 468 -25.65 -16.26 -23.18
C LYS A 468 -26.89 -16.38 -24.09
N LYS A 469 -27.63 -15.30 -24.31
CA LYS A 469 -28.81 -15.33 -25.20
C LYS A 469 -28.43 -15.57 -26.66
N GLN A 470 -27.31 -15.04 -27.13
CA GLN A 470 -26.82 -15.33 -28.48
C GLN A 470 -26.51 -16.82 -28.66
N LEU A 471 -25.85 -17.44 -27.66
CA LEU A 471 -25.56 -18.87 -27.65
C LEU A 471 -26.83 -19.72 -27.55
N GLU A 472 -27.80 -19.34 -26.72
CA GLU A 472 -29.09 -20.03 -26.63
C GLU A 472 -29.87 -19.99 -27.96
N LEU A 473 -29.89 -18.83 -28.63
CA LEU A 473 -30.51 -18.69 -29.94
C LEU A 473 -29.79 -19.51 -31.02
N GLN A 474 -28.45 -19.54 -30.98
CA GLN A 474 -27.66 -20.40 -31.87
C GLN A 474 -27.93 -21.88 -31.59
N PHE A 475 -28.01 -22.29 -30.33
CA PHE A 475 -28.29 -23.67 -29.94
C PHE A 475 -29.67 -24.12 -30.41
N LEU A 476 -30.72 -23.34 -30.13
CA LEU A 476 -32.09 -23.61 -30.60
C LEU A 476 -32.16 -23.68 -32.14
N ARG A 477 -31.36 -22.86 -32.82
CA ARG A 477 -31.25 -22.85 -34.28
C ARG A 477 -30.60 -24.13 -34.81
N THR A 478 -29.50 -24.57 -34.21
CA THR A 478 -28.82 -25.82 -34.57
C THR A 478 -29.74 -27.01 -34.34
N GLN A 479 -30.43 -27.07 -33.19
CA GLN A 479 -31.37 -28.13 -32.87
C GLN A 479 -32.54 -28.21 -33.87
N ARG A 480 -33.07 -27.05 -34.32
CA ARG A 480 -34.13 -26.99 -35.33
C ARG A 480 -33.66 -27.46 -36.70
N LEU A 481 -32.44 -27.11 -37.09
CA LEU A 481 -31.81 -27.57 -38.34
C LEU A 481 -31.52 -29.07 -38.31
N GLU A 482 -31.03 -29.60 -37.20
CA GLU A 482 -30.77 -31.03 -37.00
C GLU A 482 -32.06 -31.87 -37.06
N SER A 483 -33.14 -31.38 -36.43
CA SER A 483 -34.46 -32.02 -36.48
C SER A 483 -35.03 -32.05 -37.91
N ILE A 484 -34.93 -30.94 -38.66
CA ILE A 484 -35.34 -30.88 -40.07
C ILE A 484 -34.44 -31.78 -40.93
N GLY A 485 -33.13 -31.82 -40.66
CA GLY A 485 -32.17 -32.63 -41.38
C GLY A 485 -32.41 -34.13 -41.27
N THR A 486 -32.75 -34.59 -40.06
CA THR A 486 -33.05 -36.00 -39.77
C THR A 486 -34.38 -36.43 -40.42
N LEU A 487 -35.42 -35.58 -40.31
CA LEU A 487 -36.72 -35.82 -40.94
C LEU A 487 -36.64 -35.83 -42.47
N ALA A 488 -35.92 -34.87 -43.06
CA ALA A 488 -35.75 -34.81 -44.50
C ALA A 488 -34.92 -35.98 -45.04
N GLY A 489 -33.96 -36.50 -44.26
CA GLY A 489 -33.24 -37.74 -44.58
C GLY A 489 -34.16 -38.96 -44.67
N GLY A 490 -35.10 -39.11 -43.72
CA GLY A 490 -36.11 -40.18 -43.73
C GLY A 490 -37.10 -40.04 -44.89
N ILE A 491 -37.66 -38.85 -45.10
CA ILE A 491 -38.61 -38.58 -46.20
C ILE A 491 -37.96 -38.82 -47.57
N ALA A 492 -36.70 -38.43 -47.73
CA ALA A 492 -36.01 -38.60 -48.99
C ALA A 492 -35.66 -40.06 -49.30
N HIS A 493 -35.39 -40.88 -48.27
CA HIS A 493 -35.28 -42.32 -48.42
C HIS A 493 -36.57 -42.90 -48.99
N ASP A 494 -37.71 -42.56 -48.40
CA ASP A 494 -39.02 -43.07 -48.86
C ASP A 494 -39.36 -42.61 -50.28
N LEU A 495 -39.04 -41.36 -50.64
CA LEU A 495 -39.22 -40.85 -52.00
C LEU A 495 -38.29 -41.55 -53.01
N ASN A 496 -37.05 -41.86 -52.63
CA ASN A 496 -36.12 -42.60 -53.47
C ASN A 496 -36.62 -44.01 -53.75
N ASN A 497 -37.24 -44.67 -52.77
CA ASN A 497 -37.83 -46.00 -52.94
C ASN A 497 -39.04 -45.97 -53.89
N ILE A 498 -39.81 -44.87 -53.92
CA ILE A 498 -40.90 -44.71 -54.89
C ILE A 498 -40.37 -44.38 -56.30
N LEU A 499 -39.37 -43.51 -56.40
CA LEU A 499 -38.87 -43.00 -57.67
C LEU A 499 -37.97 -43.98 -58.42
N THR A 500 -37.23 -44.83 -57.72
CA THR A 500 -36.30 -45.80 -58.33
C THR A 500 -37.04 -46.78 -59.26
N PRO A 501 -38.13 -47.45 -58.84
CA PRO A 501 -38.93 -48.29 -59.73
C PRO A 501 -39.54 -47.53 -60.91
N VAL A 502 -40.07 -46.32 -60.67
CA VAL A 502 -40.72 -45.51 -61.71
C VAL A 502 -39.72 -45.14 -62.80
N LEU A 503 -38.53 -44.68 -62.42
CA LEU A 503 -37.47 -44.33 -63.36
C LEU A 503 -36.99 -45.54 -64.15
N ALA A 504 -36.83 -46.69 -63.50
CA ALA A 504 -36.30 -47.87 -64.14
C ALA A 504 -37.32 -48.56 -65.07
N ILE A 505 -38.61 -48.62 -64.70
CA ILE A 505 -39.68 -49.06 -65.61
C ILE A 505 -39.80 -48.11 -66.81
N ALA A 506 -39.69 -46.80 -66.57
CA ALA A 506 -39.69 -45.81 -67.65
C ALA A 506 -38.56 -46.05 -68.66
N GLN A 507 -37.40 -46.55 -68.21
CA GLN A 507 -36.27 -46.94 -69.06
C GLN A 507 -36.46 -48.28 -69.79
N LEU A 508 -37.12 -49.25 -69.15
CA LEU A 508 -37.35 -50.57 -69.72
C LEU A 508 -38.48 -50.60 -70.78
N LEU A 509 -39.50 -49.76 -70.63
CA LEU A 509 -40.67 -49.73 -71.52
C LEU A 509 -40.30 -49.54 -73.01
N PRO A 510 -39.43 -48.57 -73.39
CA PRO A 510 -38.97 -48.42 -74.78
C PRO A 510 -38.21 -49.64 -75.32
N LEU A 511 -37.50 -50.40 -74.46
CA LEU A 511 -36.71 -51.57 -74.85
C LEU A 511 -37.60 -52.80 -75.09
N LYS A 512 -38.60 -53.04 -74.22
CA LYS A 512 -39.56 -54.14 -74.35
C LYS A 512 -40.60 -53.92 -75.46
N LEU A 513 -40.90 -52.67 -75.80
CA LEU A 513 -41.90 -52.29 -76.79
C LEU A 513 -41.28 -51.44 -77.92
N PRO A 514 -40.32 -51.98 -78.70
CA PRO A 514 -39.59 -51.20 -79.70
C PRO A 514 -40.42 -50.82 -80.93
N LYS A 515 -41.61 -51.40 -81.12
CA LYS A 515 -42.53 -51.17 -82.26
C LYS A 515 -43.78 -50.34 -81.89
N THR A 516 -43.67 -49.43 -80.93
CA THR A 516 -44.75 -48.48 -80.60
C THR A 516 -44.76 -47.26 -81.53
N ASP A 517 -45.92 -46.63 -81.67
CA ASP A 517 -46.11 -45.41 -82.45
C ASP A 517 -45.43 -44.18 -81.81
N ASN A 518 -45.24 -43.12 -82.62
CA ASN A 518 -44.54 -41.91 -82.18
C ASN A 518 -45.19 -41.22 -80.96
N GLN A 519 -46.52 -41.33 -80.76
CA GLN A 519 -47.15 -40.75 -79.57
C GLN A 519 -46.81 -41.54 -78.31
N THR A 520 -46.80 -42.87 -78.40
CA THR A 520 -46.41 -43.73 -77.26
C THR A 520 -44.93 -43.58 -76.90
N GLN A 521 -44.04 -43.43 -77.90
CA GLN A 521 -42.63 -43.11 -77.62
C GLN A 521 -42.47 -41.76 -76.92
N TYR A 522 -43.21 -40.72 -77.34
CA TYR A 522 -43.21 -39.43 -76.67
C TYR A 522 -43.73 -39.51 -75.22
N LEU A 523 -44.76 -40.33 -74.96
CA LEU A 523 -45.25 -40.58 -73.60
C LEU A 523 -44.19 -41.27 -72.72
N PHE A 524 -43.41 -42.21 -73.28
CA PHE A 524 -42.30 -42.83 -72.55
C PHE A 524 -41.17 -41.84 -72.23
N GLU A 525 -40.78 -40.97 -73.17
CA GLU A 525 -39.82 -39.90 -72.90
C GLU A 525 -40.32 -38.94 -71.81
N MET A 526 -41.59 -38.54 -71.87
CA MET A 526 -42.21 -37.69 -70.86
C MET A 526 -42.23 -38.34 -69.46
N LEU A 527 -42.52 -39.64 -69.39
CA LEU A 527 -42.49 -40.43 -68.16
C LEU A 527 -41.06 -40.47 -67.59
N GLN A 528 -40.05 -40.80 -68.42
CA GLN A 528 -38.64 -40.80 -68.01
C GLN A 528 -38.17 -39.43 -67.51
N ASN A 529 -38.48 -38.36 -68.25
CA ASN A 529 -38.10 -36.99 -67.89
C ASN A 529 -38.78 -36.51 -66.60
N SER A 530 -40.01 -36.96 -66.34
CA SER A 530 -40.74 -36.61 -65.11
C SER A 530 -40.21 -37.36 -63.90
N ALA A 531 -39.92 -38.66 -64.04
CA ALA A 531 -39.28 -39.45 -62.98
C ALA A 531 -37.88 -38.93 -62.63
N ARG A 532 -37.07 -38.59 -63.65
CA ARG A 532 -35.74 -38.00 -63.46
C ARG A 532 -35.80 -36.64 -62.76
N ARG A 533 -36.79 -35.80 -63.10
CA ARG A 533 -37.04 -34.53 -62.39
C ARG A 533 -37.40 -34.75 -60.92
N GLY A 534 -38.26 -35.73 -60.62
CA GLY A 534 -38.58 -36.11 -59.25
C GLY A 534 -37.33 -36.51 -58.44
N ALA A 535 -36.48 -37.36 -59.02
CA ALA A 535 -35.23 -37.79 -58.39
C ALA A 535 -34.28 -36.62 -58.10
N ASN A 536 -34.13 -35.69 -59.04
CA ASN A 536 -33.29 -34.50 -58.86
C ASN A 536 -33.80 -33.57 -57.75
N LEU A 537 -35.13 -33.42 -57.59
CA LEU A 537 -35.72 -32.64 -56.51
C LEU A 537 -35.44 -33.25 -55.13
N VAL A 538 -35.55 -34.57 -55.01
CA VAL A 538 -35.22 -35.29 -53.76
C VAL A 538 -33.75 -35.10 -53.39
N LYS A 539 -32.85 -35.20 -54.37
CA LYS A 539 -31.41 -34.94 -54.19
C LYS A 539 -31.12 -33.51 -53.70
N GLN A 540 -31.85 -32.51 -54.21
CA GLN A 540 -31.76 -31.12 -53.75
C GLN A 540 -32.24 -30.92 -52.31
N VAL A 541 -33.35 -31.53 -51.92
CA VAL A 541 -33.88 -31.45 -50.54
C VAL A 541 -32.88 -32.08 -49.55
N LEU A 542 -32.27 -33.20 -49.91
CA LEU A 542 -31.23 -33.86 -49.11
C LEU A 542 -29.97 -33.01 -48.95
N SER A 543 -29.52 -32.35 -50.02
CA SER A 543 -28.38 -31.43 -49.98
C SER A 543 -28.63 -30.25 -49.04
N PHE A 544 -29.87 -29.78 -48.95
CA PHE A 544 -30.28 -28.71 -48.04
C PHE A 544 -30.36 -29.17 -46.57
N ALA A 545 -30.84 -30.39 -46.36
CA ALA A 545 -31.14 -30.96 -45.04
C ALA A 545 -29.91 -31.35 -44.21
N ARG A 546 -28.85 -31.87 -44.85
CA ARG A 546 -27.71 -32.45 -44.10
C ARG A 546 -26.54 -31.51 -43.84
N GLY A 547 -26.52 -30.29 -44.38
CA GLY A 547 -25.38 -29.38 -44.19
C GLY A 547 -24.03 -30.08 -44.37
N VAL A 548 -23.92 -30.95 -45.38
CA VAL A 548 -22.87 -31.97 -45.45
C VAL A 548 -21.50 -31.31 -45.48
N GLU A 549 -20.64 -31.67 -44.53
CA GLU A 549 -19.19 -31.58 -44.67
C GLU A 549 -18.80 -32.44 -45.88
N GLY A 550 -18.69 -31.84 -47.06
CA GLY A 550 -18.21 -32.56 -48.22
C GLY A 550 -16.69 -32.57 -48.30
N ASP A 551 -16.17 -33.66 -48.85
CA ASP A 551 -14.78 -33.79 -49.21
C ASP A 551 -14.43 -32.74 -50.28
N ARG A 552 -13.45 -31.88 -49.97
CA ARG A 552 -12.90 -30.95 -50.96
C ARG A 552 -12.02 -31.75 -51.92
N THR A 553 -12.29 -31.63 -53.20
CA THR A 553 -11.45 -32.20 -54.25
C THR A 553 -11.05 -31.13 -55.24
N THR A 554 -10.11 -31.44 -56.13
CA THR A 554 -9.85 -30.59 -57.29
C THR A 554 -11.06 -30.65 -58.22
N LEU A 555 -11.57 -29.49 -58.63
CA LEU A 555 -12.78 -29.35 -59.44
C LEU A 555 -12.54 -28.43 -60.63
N GLN A 556 -13.24 -28.72 -61.71
CA GLN A 556 -13.36 -27.83 -62.86
C GLN A 556 -14.75 -27.17 -62.86
N ILE A 557 -14.81 -25.88 -62.51
CA ILE A 557 -16.05 -25.08 -62.38
C ILE A 557 -16.95 -25.14 -63.63
N LYS A 558 -16.37 -25.29 -64.82
CA LYS A 558 -17.12 -25.44 -66.08
C LYS A 558 -18.14 -26.58 -66.05
N HIS A 559 -17.87 -27.66 -65.32
CA HIS A 559 -18.79 -28.80 -65.21
C HIS A 559 -20.00 -28.44 -64.35
N ILE A 560 -19.78 -27.80 -63.20
CA ILE A 560 -20.85 -27.35 -62.31
C ILE A 560 -21.77 -26.34 -63.04
N ILE A 561 -21.18 -25.37 -63.75
CA ILE A 561 -21.97 -24.39 -64.52
C ILE A 561 -22.76 -25.08 -65.65
N SER A 562 -22.21 -26.13 -66.27
CA SER A 562 -22.90 -26.89 -67.32
C SER A 562 -24.13 -27.64 -66.78
N GLU A 563 -24.01 -28.26 -65.61
CA GLU A 563 -25.14 -28.90 -64.91
C GLU A 563 -26.23 -27.88 -64.54
N ILE A 564 -25.82 -26.73 -64.01
CA ILE A 564 -26.74 -25.65 -63.65
C ILE A 564 -27.45 -25.11 -64.90
N ARG A 565 -26.72 -24.92 -66.00
CA ARG A 565 -27.32 -24.51 -67.28
C ARG A 565 -28.41 -25.48 -67.71
N GLU A 566 -28.13 -26.78 -67.68
CA GLU A 566 -29.11 -27.81 -68.04
C GLU A 566 -30.35 -27.74 -67.13
N PHE A 567 -30.15 -27.59 -65.82
CA PHE A 567 -31.25 -27.44 -64.87
C PHE A 567 -32.11 -26.19 -65.14
N VAL A 568 -31.46 -25.03 -65.28
CA VAL A 568 -32.14 -23.73 -65.46
C VAL A 568 -32.91 -23.72 -66.78
N CYS A 569 -32.34 -24.22 -67.88
CA CYS A 569 -33.02 -24.34 -69.17
C CYS A 569 -34.28 -25.23 -69.11
N ASN A 570 -34.26 -26.28 -68.29
CA ASN A 570 -35.35 -27.24 -68.19
C ASN A 570 -36.43 -26.87 -67.15
N THR A 571 -36.12 -25.96 -66.21
CA THR A 571 -36.98 -25.70 -65.04
C THR A 571 -37.52 -24.27 -65.01
N PHE A 572 -36.80 -23.30 -65.56
CA PHE A 572 -37.23 -21.90 -65.48
C PHE A 572 -38.29 -21.58 -66.55
N PRO A 573 -39.15 -20.57 -66.33
CA PRO A 573 -40.10 -20.13 -67.33
C PRO A 573 -39.41 -19.76 -68.65
N LYS A 574 -40.02 -20.10 -69.80
CA LYS A 574 -39.49 -19.76 -71.14
C LYS A 574 -39.35 -18.25 -71.39
N SER A 575 -39.92 -17.41 -70.53
CA SER A 575 -39.77 -15.95 -70.57
C SER A 575 -38.41 -15.46 -70.06
N ILE A 576 -37.57 -16.33 -69.49
CA ILE A 576 -36.21 -16.00 -69.07
C ILE A 576 -35.21 -16.54 -70.10
N GLU A 577 -34.49 -15.64 -70.77
CA GLU A 577 -33.38 -15.99 -71.67
C GLU A 577 -32.14 -16.33 -70.84
N ILE A 578 -31.48 -17.45 -71.15
CA ILE A 578 -30.31 -17.93 -70.41
C ILE A 578 -29.08 -17.80 -71.30
N GLU A 579 -28.12 -16.98 -70.86
CA GLU A 579 -26.82 -16.81 -71.51
C GLU A 579 -25.71 -17.36 -70.62
N VAL A 580 -24.82 -18.18 -71.19
CA VAL A 580 -23.69 -18.76 -70.46
C VAL A 580 -22.38 -18.47 -71.20
N SER A 581 -21.44 -17.83 -70.51
CA SER A 581 -20.13 -17.46 -71.06
C SER A 581 -18.99 -17.94 -70.16
N ILE A 582 -18.27 -18.97 -70.60
CA ILE A 582 -17.20 -19.61 -69.82
C ILE A 582 -15.90 -19.52 -70.60
N ALA A 583 -14.83 -19.02 -69.97
CA ALA A 583 -13.50 -19.03 -70.59
C ALA A 583 -13.00 -20.48 -70.81
N ARG A 584 -12.36 -20.73 -71.96
CA ARG A 584 -11.97 -22.08 -72.39
C ARG A 584 -10.88 -22.71 -71.50
N ASP A 585 -10.05 -21.87 -70.90
CA ASP A 585 -8.86 -22.18 -70.11
C ASP A 585 -9.08 -21.93 -68.61
N LEU A 586 -10.28 -22.22 -68.10
CA LEU A 586 -10.58 -22.06 -66.68
C LEU A 586 -9.66 -22.92 -65.79
N ARG A 587 -9.05 -22.29 -64.78
CA ARG A 587 -8.20 -23.00 -63.81
C ARG A 587 -9.07 -23.85 -62.87
N PRO A 588 -8.57 -25.00 -62.40
CA PRO A 588 -9.27 -25.77 -61.38
C PRO A 588 -9.22 -25.07 -60.02
N ILE A 589 -10.14 -25.45 -59.14
CA ILE A 589 -10.22 -24.98 -57.75
C ILE A 589 -10.23 -26.18 -56.80
N TYR A 590 -9.88 -25.99 -55.53
CA TYR A 590 -10.00 -27.03 -54.52
C TYR A 590 -11.22 -26.76 -53.64
N ALA A 591 -12.31 -27.50 -53.86
CA ALA A 591 -13.59 -27.22 -53.22
C ALA A 591 -14.51 -28.44 -53.16
N ASP A 592 -15.60 -28.32 -52.42
CA ASP A 592 -16.71 -29.25 -52.43
C ASP A 592 -17.68 -28.89 -53.56
N GLY A 593 -17.79 -29.76 -54.56
CA GLY A 593 -18.66 -29.55 -55.73
C GLY A 593 -20.15 -29.44 -55.38
N THR A 594 -20.61 -30.10 -54.32
CA THR A 594 -22.01 -30.11 -53.89
C THR A 594 -22.36 -28.78 -53.23
N GLN A 595 -21.51 -28.29 -52.33
CA GLN A 595 -21.66 -26.98 -51.71
C GLN A 595 -21.59 -25.84 -52.74
N LEU A 596 -20.69 -25.91 -53.73
CA LEU A 596 -20.64 -24.91 -54.81
C LEU A 596 -21.86 -24.97 -55.73
N HIS A 597 -22.34 -26.18 -56.06
CA HIS A 597 -23.59 -26.34 -56.79
C HIS A 597 -24.76 -25.66 -56.05
N GLN A 598 -24.85 -25.83 -54.72
CA GLN A 598 -25.86 -25.17 -53.88
C GLN A 598 -25.75 -23.64 -53.94
N VAL A 599 -24.54 -23.07 -53.86
CA VAL A 599 -24.31 -21.62 -53.98
C VAL A 599 -24.89 -21.09 -55.28
N PHE A 600 -24.43 -21.63 -56.42
CA PHE A 600 -24.81 -21.12 -57.73
C PHE A 600 -26.28 -21.38 -58.05
N MET A 601 -26.85 -22.50 -57.60
CA MET A 601 -28.29 -22.75 -57.69
C MET A 601 -29.11 -21.73 -56.89
N ASN A 602 -28.70 -21.40 -55.67
CA ASN A 602 -29.37 -20.37 -54.87
C ASN A 602 -29.36 -19.01 -55.57
N LEU A 603 -28.23 -18.64 -56.18
CA LEU A 603 -28.13 -17.40 -56.96
C LEU A 603 -29.04 -17.40 -58.19
N CYS A 604 -29.09 -18.50 -58.95
CA CYS A 604 -29.97 -18.62 -60.12
C CYS A 604 -31.45 -18.59 -59.76
N VAL A 605 -31.84 -19.24 -58.65
CA VAL A 605 -33.24 -19.22 -58.16
C VAL A 605 -33.63 -17.81 -57.70
N ASN A 606 -32.73 -17.09 -57.02
CA ASN A 606 -32.98 -15.70 -56.64
C ASN A 606 -33.11 -14.79 -57.87
N ALA A 607 -32.28 -14.99 -58.89
CA ALA A 607 -32.38 -14.29 -60.17
C ALA A 607 -33.74 -14.51 -60.85
N ARG A 608 -34.21 -15.77 -60.90
CA ARG A 608 -35.54 -16.11 -61.42
C ARG A 608 -36.65 -15.37 -60.68
N ASP A 609 -36.62 -15.41 -59.35
CA ASP A 609 -37.65 -14.80 -58.51
C ASP A 609 -37.64 -13.26 -58.63
N ALA A 610 -36.51 -12.66 -58.97
CA ALA A 610 -36.38 -11.24 -59.28
C ALA A 610 -36.91 -10.86 -60.69
N MET A 611 -37.24 -11.83 -61.54
CA MET A 611 -37.71 -11.64 -62.92
C MET A 611 -39.11 -12.25 -63.16
N PRO A 612 -40.17 -11.83 -62.43
CA PRO A 612 -41.51 -12.40 -62.57
C PRO A 612 -42.12 -12.18 -63.96
N ASN A 613 -41.70 -11.12 -64.67
CA ASN A 613 -42.18 -10.77 -66.01
C ASN A 613 -41.26 -11.31 -67.14
N GLY A 614 -40.30 -12.18 -66.82
CA GLY A 614 -39.23 -12.57 -67.74
C GLY A 614 -38.04 -11.62 -67.70
N GLY A 615 -36.99 -11.94 -68.47
CA GLY A 615 -35.72 -11.20 -68.46
C GLY A 615 -34.57 -12.06 -68.94
N LYS A 616 -33.34 -11.69 -68.57
CA LYS A 616 -32.14 -12.40 -68.96
C LYS A 616 -31.31 -12.81 -67.74
N LEU A 617 -30.97 -14.10 -67.67
CA LEU A 617 -30.04 -14.66 -66.69
C LEU A 617 -28.70 -14.94 -67.39
N ILE A 618 -27.64 -14.29 -66.92
CA ILE A 618 -26.29 -14.40 -67.48
C ILE A 618 -25.38 -15.08 -66.46
N ILE A 619 -24.78 -16.22 -66.84
CA ILE A 619 -23.82 -16.95 -66.01
C ILE A 619 -22.45 -16.88 -66.69
N GLY A 620 -21.48 -16.28 -66.02
CA GLY A 620 -20.13 -16.07 -66.53
C GLY A 620 -19.07 -16.74 -65.67
N ALA A 621 -17.98 -17.23 -66.26
CA ALA A 621 -16.80 -17.65 -65.51
C ALA A 621 -15.49 -17.30 -66.23
N LYS A 622 -14.53 -16.73 -65.50
CA LYS A 622 -13.21 -16.34 -66.01
C LYS A 622 -12.12 -16.43 -64.94
N ASN A 623 -10.86 -16.53 -65.37
CA ASN A 623 -9.71 -16.39 -64.47
C ASN A 623 -9.43 -14.90 -64.20
N ILE A 624 -9.06 -14.54 -62.97
CA ILE A 624 -8.55 -13.22 -62.61
C ILE A 624 -7.34 -13.38 -61.69
N GLU A 625 -6.39 -12.46 -61.78
CA GLU A 625 -5.31 -12.30 -60.81
C GLU A 625 -5.68 -11.13 -59.89
N LEU A 626 -5.86 -11.40 -58.60
CA LEU A 626 -6.21 -10.35 -57.63
C LEU A 626 -4.93 -9.64 -57.16
N ASP A 627 -4.75 -8.40 -57.60
CA ASP A 627 -3.68 -7.50 -57.17
C ASP A 627 -4.04 -6.70 -55.89
N ARG A 628 -3.06 -5.96 -55.34
CA ARG A 628 -3.26 -5.14 -54.13
C ARG A 628 -4.30 -4.02 -54.30
N ASN A 629 -4.65 -3.62 -55.53
CA ASN A 629 -5.65 -2.57 -55.77
C ASN A 629 -7.09 -3.11 -55.73
N HIS A 630 -7.30 -4.41 -56.01
CA HIS A 630 -8.60 -5.06 -55.85
C HIS A 630 -8.92 -5.47 -54.40
N ALA A 631 -7.90 -5.58 -53.54
CA ALA A 631 -8.02 -5.94 -52.12
C ALA A 631 -8.71 -4.87 -51.24
N ALA A 632 -8.86 -3.63 -51.73
CA ALA A 632 -9.53 -2.55 -51.00
C ALA A 632 -11.05 -2.76 -50.79
N ILE A 633 -11.65 -3.72 -51.50
CA ILE A 633 -13.11 -3.94 -51.52
C ILE A 633 -13.55 -5.01 -50.49
N SER A 634 -12.65 -5.83 -49.94
CA SER A 634 -12.99 -6.77 -48.88
C SER A 634 -11.82 -7.05 -47.93
N ALA A 635 -12.02 -6.79 -46.63
CA ALA A 635 -11.00 -6.78 -45.58
C ALA A 635 -10.30 -8.13 -45.30
N ASN A 636 -10.60 -9.21 -46.04
CA ASN A 636 -10.12 -10.58 -45.80
C ASN A 636 -9.75 -11.35 -47.10
N SER A 637 -9.34 -10.66 -48.17
CA SER A 637 -9.03 -11.32 -49.44
C SER A 637 -7.60 -11.89 -49.49
N ASN A 638 -7.47 -13.19 -49.78
CA ASN A 638 -6.17 -13.81 -50.09
C ASN A 638 -5.71 -13.35 -51.48
N LEU A 639 -4.49 -12.81 -51.58
CA LEU A 639 -3.89 -12.39 -52.85
C LEU A 639 -3.56 -13.61 -53.73
N GLY A 640 -3.72 -13.50 -55.06
CA GLY A 640 -3.30 -14.54 -56.01
C GLY A 640 -4.31 -14.88 -57.10
N ASP A 641 -4.09 -16.03 -57.75
CA ASP A 641 -4.90 -16.53 -58.85
C ASP A 641 -6.28 -16.99 -58.39
N HIS A 642 -7.33 -16.43 -59.00
CA HIS A 642 -8.72 -16.74 -58.65
C HIS A 642 -9.53 -17.11 -59.89
N VAL A 643 -10.53 -17.96 -59.70
CA VAL A 643 -11.64 -18.15 -60.63
C VAL A 643 -12.80 -17.30 -60.17
N VAL A 644 -13.32 -16.46 -61.07
CA VAL A 644 -14.47 -15.60 -60.82
C VAL A 644 -15.68 -16.14 -61.55
N VAL A 645 -16.77 -16.34 -60.82
CA VAL A 645 -18.07 -16.73 -61.37
C VAL A 645 -19.05 -15.59 -61.16
N THR A 646 -19.71 -15.15 -62.22
CA THR A 646 -20.71 -14.08 -62.21
C THR A 646 -22.09 -14.64 -62.50
N VAL A 647 -23.07 -14.31 -61.67
CA VAL A 647 -24.49 -14.60 -61.92
C VAL A 647 -25.22 -13.26 -61.95
N SER A 648 -25.74 -12.88 -63.12
CA SER A 648 -26.42 -11.60 -63.34
C SER A 648 -27.85 -11.81 -63.82
N ASP A 649 -28.78 -11.05 -63.26
CA ASP A 649 -30.17 -10.94 -63.70
C ASP A 649 -30.50 -9.53 -64.19
N THR A 650 -31.54 -9.41 -65.00
CA THR A 650 -32.14 -8.14 -65.41
C THR A 650 -33.47 -7.89 -64.68
N GLY A 651 -33.57 -8.34 -63.43
CA GLY A 651 -34.78 -8.28 -62.63
C GLY A 651 -35.05 -6.92 -61.98
N ILE A 652 -35.89 -6.94 -60.94
CA ILE A 652 -36.32 -5.73 -60.22
C ILE A 652 -35.20 -5.01 -59.46
N GLY A 653 -34.05 -5.66 -59.24
CA GLY A 653 -32.94 -5.12 -58.44
C GLY A 653 -33.25 -5.00 -56.95
N ILE A 654 -32.23 -4.66 -56.16
CA ILE A 654 -32.25 -4.59 -54.69
C ILE A 654 -31.98 -3.15 -54.27
N PRO A 655 -32.85 -2.51 -53.47
CA PRO A 655 -32.62 -1.17 -52.96
C PRO A 655 -31.36 -1.07 -52.08
N PRO A 656 -30.61 0.05 -52.09
CA PRO A 656 -29.36 0.19 -51.32
C PRO A 656 -29.51 -0.10 -49.83
N LYS A 657 -30.58 0.38 -49.19
CA LYS A 657 -30.88 0.12 -47.76
C LYS A 657 -31.08 -1.36 -47.43
N THR A 658 -31.52 -2.14 -48.42
CA THR A 658 -31.75 -3.58 -48.28
C THR A 658 -30.48 -4.37 -48.55
N LEU A 659 -29.61 -3.85 -49.44
CA LEU A 659 -28.40 -4.50 -49.93
C LEU A 659 -27.40 -4.82 -48.80
N GLU A 660 -27.33 -3.97 -47.76
CA GLU A 660 -26.52 -4.19 -46.56
C GLU A 660 -26.96 -5.42 -45.74
N ARG A 661 -28.23 -5.81 -45.86
CA ARG A 661 -28.88 -6.82 -45.01
C ARG A 661 -29.15 -8.15 -45.71
N ILE A 662 -28.90 -8.25 -47.02
CA ILE A 662 -29.27 -9.45 -47.81
C ILE A 662 -28.52 -10.72 -47.39
N PHE A 663 -27.38 -10.56 -46.71
CA PHE A 663 -26.60 -11.67 -46.16
C PHE A 663 -26.93 -11.95 -44.68
N GLU A 664 -27.80 -11.16 -44.04
CA GLU A 664 -28.31 -11.44 -42.70
C GLU A 664 -29.13 -12.74 -42.72
N PRO A 665 -28.90 -13.68 -41.78
CA PRO A 665 -29.72 -14.87 -41.67
C PRO A 665 -31.20 -14.53 -41.45
N PHE A 666 -32.10 -15.25 -42.15
CA PHE A 666 -33.56 -15.10 -42.10
C PHE A 666 -34.12 -13.79 -42.68
N PHE A 667 -33.26 -12.90 -43.18
CA PHE A 667 -33.70 -11.70 -43.88
C PHE A 667 -34.29 -12.07 -45.24
N THR A 668 -35.51 -11.63 -45.51
CA THR A 668 -36.21 -11.84 -46.79
C THR A 668 -37.13 -10.67 -47.10
N THR A 669 -37.20 -10.26 -48.36
CA THR A 669 -38.16 -9.27 -48.87
C THR A 669 -39.43 -9.92 -49.44
N LYS A 670 -39.50 -11.25 -49.45
CA LYS A 670 -40.64 -12.03 -49.96
C LYS A 670 -41.73 -12.16 -48.89
N GLU A 671 -42.99 -12.31 -49.31
CA GLU A 671 -44.15 -12.54 -48.42
C GLU A 671 -43.93 -13.71 -47.46
N GLN A 672 -44.57 -13.65 -46.29
CA GLN A 672 -44.44 -14.65 -45.22
C GLN A 672 -44.75 -16.05 -45.76
N GLY A 673 -43.77 -16.96 -45.65
CA GLY A 673 -43.84 -18.34 -46.15
C GLY A 673 -43.29 -18.60 -47.56
N LYS A 674 -42.98 -17.58 -48.35
CA LYS A 674 -42.40 -17.74 -49.72
C LYS A 674 -40.87 -17.62 -49.78
N GLY A 675 -40.22 -17.26 -48.68
CA GLY A 675 -38.76 -17.16 -48.61
C GLY A 675 -38.25 -17.56 -47.23
N THR A 676 -37.25 -18.44 -47.20
CA THR A 676 -36.62 -18.91 -45.95
C THR A 676 -35.62 -17.90 -45.39
N GLY A 677 -35.16 -16.93 -46.19
CA GLY A 677 -34.11 -15.97 -45.81
C GLY A 677 -32.74 -16.61 -45.53
N LEU A 678 -32.56 -17.89 -45.88
CA LEU A 678 -31.34 -18.65 -45.59
C LEU A 678 -30.42 -18.81 -46.82
N GLY A 679 -30.93 -18.61 -48.04
CA GLY A 679 -30.20 -18.92 -49.27
C GLY A 679 -28.89 -18.13 -49.44
N LEU A 680 -28.94 -16.80 -49.30
CA LEU A 680 -27.79 -15.92 -49.48
C LEU A 680 -26.80 -15.97 -48.31
N SER A 681 -27.29 -16.08 -47.07
CA SER A 681 -26.43 -16.25 -45.89
C SER A 681 -25.68 -17.58 -45.92
N THR A 682 -26.34 -18.67 -46.36
CA THR A 682 -25.69 -19.97 -46.59
C THR A 682 -24.67 -19.89 -47.73
N ALA A 683 -25.01 -19.21 -48.83
CA ALA A 683 -24.08 -19.03 -49.94
C ALA A 683 -22.81 -18.28 -49.52
N LEU A 684 -22.94 -17.21 -48.73
CA LEU A 684 -21.80 -16.48 -48.18
C LEU A 684 -20.96 -17.35 -47.24
N GLY A 685 -21.61 -18.14 -46.38
CA GLY A 685 -20.92 -19.07 -45.47
C GLY A 685 -20.11 -20.14 -46.21
N ILE A 686 -20.71 -20.75 -47.23
CA ILE A 686 -20.04 -21.74 -48.10
C ILE A 686 -18.85 -21.11 -48.82
N ILE A 687 -19.02 -19.94 -49.44
CA ILE A 687 -17.92 -19.32 -50.18
C ILE A 687 -16.77 -18.91 -49.25
N LYS A 688 -17.08 -18.39 -48.05
CA LYS A 688 -16.05 -18.10 -47.03
C LYS A 688 -15.33 -19.35 -46.56
N SER A 689 -16.04 -20.47 -46.33
CA SER A 689 -15.38 -21.72 -45.93
C SER A 689 -14.39 -22.19 -46.99
N HIS A 690 -14.66 -21.93 -48.27
CA HIS A 690 -13.78 -22.21 -49.40
C HIS A 690 -12.66 -21.18 -49.63
N GLY A 691 -12.46 -20.24 -48.71
CA GLY A 691 -11.42 -19.20 -48.82
C GLY A 691 -11.73 -18.16 -49.89
N GLY A 692 -12.99 -18.08 -50.34
CA GLY A 692 -13.48 -17.13 -51.31
C GLY A 692 -14.31 -16.00 -50.70
N PHE A 693 -14.82 -15.11 -51.55
CA PHE A 693 -15.75 -14.05 -51.16
C PHE A 693 -16.78 -13.76 -52.25
N ILE A 694 -17.86 -13.06 -51.89
CA ILE A 694 -18.95 -12.69 -52.79
C ILE A 694 -19.07 -11.16 -52.79
N ASN A 695 -19.05 -10.55 -53.97
CA ASN A 695 -19.45 -9.17 -54.18
C ASN A 695 -20.82 -9.11 -54.86
N VAL A 696 -21.61 -8.11 -54.50
CA VAL A 696 -22.93 -7.87 -55.07
C VAL A 696 -23.01 -6.44 -55.60
N TYR A 697 -23.53 -6.30 -56.81
CA TYR A 697 -23.91 -5.02 -57.39
C TYR A 697 -25.37 -5.12 -57.80
N SER A 698 -26.19 -4.13 -57.42
CA SER A 698 -27.61 -4.12 -57.77
C SER A 698 -28.10 -2.69 -57.97
N GLU A 699 -28.95 -2.50 -58.96
CA GLU A 699 -29.64 -1.24 -59.21
C GLU A 699 -31.12 -1.51 -59.44
N VAL A 700 -31.98 -0.75 -58.73
CA VAL A 700 -33.43 -0.92 -58.80
C VAL A 700 -33.91 -0.72 -60.24
N GLY A 701 -34.62 -1.72 -60.77
CA GLY A 701 -35.14 -1.74 -62.13
C GLY A 701 -34.15 -2.13 -63.23
N LYS A 702 -32.86 -2.33 -62.92
CA LYS A 702 -31.86 -2.84 -63.87
C LYS A 702 -31.42 -4.27 -63.60
N GLY A 703 -31.50 -4.73 -62.35
CA GLY A 703 -31.20 -6.10 -61.95
C GLY A 703 -30.06 -6.20 -60.94
N THR A 704 -29.61 -7.44 -60.70
CA THR A 704 -28.56 -7.75 -59.72
C THR A 704 -27.47 -8.61 -60.33
N GLN A 705 -26.22 -8.35 -59.96
CA GLN A 705 -25.07 -9.17 -60.29
C GLN A 705 -24.35 -9.61 -59.02
N PHE A 706 -24.27 -10.92 -58.83
CA PHE A 706 -23.41 -11.56 -57.83
C PHE A 706 -22.11 -12.01 -58.49
N THR A 707 -20.98 -11.67 -57.87
CA THR A 707 -19.64 -12.01 -58.33
C THR A 707 -18.93 -12.80 -57.24
N VAL A 708 -18.71 -14.09 -57.48
CA VAL A 708 -18.11 -15.05 -56.55
C VAL A 708 -16.64 -15.25 -56.92
N TYR A 709 -15.75 -15.10 -55.95
CA TYR A 709 -14.31 -15.25 -56.12
C TYR A 709 -13.85 -16.50 -55.37
N LEU A 710 -13.15 -17.41 -56.07
CA LEU A 710 -12.64 -18.66 -55.51
C LEU A 710 -11.15 -18.81 -55.83
N PRO A 711 -10.32 -19.25 -54.87
CA PRO A 711 -8.88 -19.44 -55.10
C PRO A 711 -8.64 -20.58 -56.10
N ALA A 712 -7.81 -20.32 -57.11
CA ALA A 712 -7.43 -21.30 -58.12
C ALA A 712 -6.25 -22.16 -57.65
N VAL A 713 -6.18 -23.40 -58.12
CA VAL A 713 -5.03 -24.31 -57.91
C VAL A 713 -4.33 -24.61 -59.23
N HIS A 714 -2.99 -24.62 -59.18
CA HIS A 714 -2.15 -25.04 -60.30
C HIS A 714 -1.96 -26.55 -60.30
N THR A 715 -3.01 -27.30 -60.61
CA THR A 715 -2.90 -28.74 -60.90
C THR A 715 -3.60 -29.03 -62.20
N VAL A 716 -2.85 -29.55 -63.17
CA VAL A 716 -3.39 -30.01 -64.45
C VAL A 716 -4.20 -31.28 -64.15
N GLU A 717 -5.53 -31.21 -64.23
CA GLU A 717 -6.35 -32.41 -64.18
C GLU A 717 -6.49 -33.04 -65.57
N THR A 718 -6.16 -34.33 -65.59
CA THR A 718 -6.33 -35.27 -66.69
C THR A 718 -7.81 -35.49 -66.97
N THR A 719 -8.39 -34.75 -67.90
CA THR A 719 -9.71 -35.08 -68.44
C THR A 719 -9.65 -36.38 -69.23
N GLN A 720 -10.36 -37.40 -68.78
CA GLN A 720 -10.96 -38.39 -69.68
C GLN A 720 -12.39 -38.71 -69.23
N ASN A 721 -13.36 -38.00 -69.82
CA ASN A 721 -14.71 -38.48 -69.94
C ASN A 721 -14.84 -39.12 -71.33
N ARG A 722 -14.53 -40.42 -71.42
CA ARG A 722 -14.86 -41.22 -72.60
C ARG A 722 -16.25 -41.77 -72.36
N GLN A 723 -17.24 -41.28 -73.12
CA GLN A 723 -18.52 -41.97 -73.25
C GLN A 723 -18.23 -43.26 -74.02
N GLU A 724 -18.01 -44.36 -73.31
CA GLU A 724 -17.99 -45.70 -73.90
C GLU A 724 -19.43 -46.22 -73.92
N GLU A 725 -19.86 -46.70 -75.08
CA GLU A 725 -21.18 -47.28 -75.32
C GLU A 725 -21.45 -48.46 -74.37
N ALA A 726 -22.69 -48.61 -73.92
CA ALA A 726 -23.12 -49.62 -72.97
C ALA A 726 -22.64 -51.02 -73.39
N SER A 727 -21.72 -51.60 -72.61
CA SER A 727 -21.09 -52.88 -72.92
C SER A 727 -22.07 -54.03 -72.66
N ILE A 728 -22.28 -54.87 -73.68
CA ILE A 728 -23.10 -56.09 -73.61
C ILE A 728 -22.35 -57.14 -72.79
N GLY A 729 -23.05 -57.86 -71.90
CA GLY A 729 -22.48 -58.92 -71.08
C GLY A 729 -22.08 -60.17 -71.88
N GLY A 730 -21.07 -60.89 -71.39
CA GLY A 730 -20.57 -62.14 -71.94
C GLY A 730 -21.32 -63.40 -71.49
N GLY A 731 -22.41 -63.26 -70.72
CA GLY A 731 -23.15 -64.37 -70.10
C GLY A 731 -22.82 -64.61 -68.62
N GLU A 732 -22.15 -63.65 -67.97
CA GLU A 732 -21.74 -63.75 -66.57
C GLU A 732 -22.96 -63.83 -65.62
N LEU A 733 -22.84 -64.63 -64.56
CA LEU A 733 -23.88 -64.77 -63.54
C LEU A 733 -23.72 -63.71 -62.45
N ILE A 734 -24.75 -62.88 -62.28
CA ILE A 734 -24.80 -61.80 -61.30
C ILE A 734 -25.81 -62.15 -60.20
N LEU A 735 -25.41 -62.03 -58.94
CA LEU A 735 -26.33 -62.16 -57.80
C LEU A 735 -26.83 -60.77 -57.39
N VAL A 736 -28.13 -60.50 -57.58
CA VAL A 736 -28.77 -59.24 -57.19
C VAL A 736 -29.55 -59.41 -55.89
N VAL A 737 -29.20 -58.63 -54.87
CA VAL A 737 -29.78 -58.72 -53.53
C VAL A 737 -30.45 -57.40 -53.16
N ASP A 738 -31.77 -57.43 -52.99
CA ASP A 738 -32.57 -56.26 -52.63
C ASP A 738 -33.89 -56.74 -51.98
N ASP A 739 -34.31 -56.12 -50.87
CA ASP A 739 -35.54 -56.52 -50.19
C ASP A 739 -36.80 -56.10 -50.96
N GLU A 740 -36.69 -55.04 -51.77
CA GLU A 740 -37.78 -54.61 -52.63
C GLU A 740 -37.91 -55.49 -53.87
N ALA A 741 -38.99 -56.29 -53.91
CA ALA A 741 -39.29 -57.20 -55.01
C ALA A 741 -39.31 -56.52 -56.40
N ILE A 742 -39.74 -55.26 -56.45
CA ILE A 742 -39.81 -54.49 -57.70
C ILE A 742 -38.41 -54.12 -58.19
N ILE A 743 -37.52 -53.63 -57.31
CA ILE A 743 -36.13 -53.29 -57.67
C ILE A 743 -35.36 -54.53 -58.10
N ARG A 744 -35.53 -55.66 -57.41
CA ARG A 744 -34.96 -56.94 -57.84
C ARG A 744 -35.42 -57.35 -59.24
N GLN A 745 -36.73 -57.30 -59.49
CA GLN A 745 -37.30 -57.75 -60.76
C GLN A 745 -36.85 -56.86 -61.92
N ILE A 746 -36.77 -55.55 -61.69
CA ILE A 746 -36.27 -54.58 -62.66
C ILE A 746 -34.79 -54.82 -62.94
N SER A 747 -33.96 -54.92 -61.90
CA SER A 747 -32.52 -55.14 -62.05
C SER A 747 -32.25 -56.46 -62.79
N LYS A 748 -32.98 -57.52 -62.46
CA LYS A 748 -32.97 -58.79 -63.20
C LYS A 748 -33.31 -58.60 -64.67
N THR A 749 -34.45 -57.98 -64.96
CA THR A 749 -34.92 -57.77 -66.34
C THR A 749 -33.94 -56.91 -67.15
N SER A 750 -33.41 -55.83 -66.55
CA SER A 750 -32.42 -54.96 -67.18
C SER A 750 -31.12 -55.69 -67.49
N LEU A 751 -30.64 -56.57 -66.61
CA LEU A 751 -29.39 -57.29 -66.84
C LEU A 751 -29.56 -58.43 -67.87
N GLU A 752 -30.68 -59.15 -67.83
CA GLU A 752 -31.00 -60.21 -68.80
C GLU A 752 -31.12 -59.68 -70.24
N GLU A 753 -31.68 -58.48 -70.44
CA GLU A 753 -31.75 -57.81 -71.75
C GLU A 753 -30.36 -57.47 -72.33
N TYR A 754 -29.34 -57.34 -71.47
CA TYR A 754 -27.95 -57.09 -71.88
C TYR A 754 -27.07 -58.35 -71.77
N ASN A 755 -27.68 -59.54 -71.85
CA ASN A 755 -27.02 -60.84 -71.93
C ASN A 755 -26.25 -61.27 -70.66
N TYR A 756 -26.64 -60.79 -69.48
CA TYR A 756 -26.20 -61.34 -68.20
C TYR A 756 -27.16 -62.42 -67.68
N GLN A 757 -26.66 -63.40 -66.93
CA GLN A 757 -27.51 -64.30 -66.16
C GLN A 757 -27.71 -63.74 -64.75
N VAL A 758 -28.90 -63.88 -64.16
CA VAL A 758 -29.19 -63.25 -62.86
C VAL A 758 -29.83 -64.21 -61.87
N LEU A 759 -29.22 -64.32 -60.69
CA LEU A 759 -29.84 -64.84 -59.48
C LEU A 759 -30.31 -63.69 -58.61
N THR A 760 -31.42 -63.89 -57.89
CA THR A 760 -32.00 -62.85 -57.02
C THR A 760 -32.21 -63.36 -55.61
N ALA A 761 -31.87 -62.54 -54.61
CA ALA A 761 -32.14 -62.81 -53.20
C ALA A 761 -32.87 -61.63 -52.54
N SER A 762 -33.80 -61.92 -51.64
CA SER A 762 -34.62 -60.93 -50.94
C SER A 762 -34.00 -60.37 -49.66
N ASN A 763 -32.89 -60.96 -49.18
CA ASN A 763 -32.19 -60.51 -47.98
C ASN A 763 -30.77 -61.09 -47.92
N GLY A 764 -29.95 -60.61 -46.97
CA GLY A 764 -28.57 -61.05 -46.80
C GLY A 764 -28.41 -62.54 -46.51
N ILE A 765 -29.35 -63.18 -45.81
CA ILE A 765 -29.29 -64.61 -45.46
C ILE A 765 -29.49 -65.47 -46.72
N GLU A 766 -30.51 -65.15 -47.51
CA GLU A 766 -30.78 -65.83 -48.78
C GLU A 766 -29.62 -65.62 -49.77
N ALA A 767 -29.02 -64.41 -49.79
CA ALA A 767 -27.86 -64.13 -50.61
C ALA A 767 -26.65 -65.00 -50.23
N ILE A 768 -26.36 -65.17 -48.95
CA ILE A 768 -25.28 -66.05 -48.47
C ILE A 768 -25.56 -67.50 -48.86
N ALA A 769 -26.80 -67.97 -48.71
CA ALA A 769 -27.18 -69.33 -49.09
C ALA A 769 -27.01 -69.59 -50.60
N LEU A 770 -27.49 -68.68 -51.45
CA LEU A 770 -27.32 -68.77 -52.91
C LEU A 770 -25.84 -68.66 -53.30
N TYR A 771 -25.09 -67.75 -52.68
CA TYR A 771 -23.66 -67.62 -52.97
C TYR A 771 -22.88 -68.87 -52.57
N ALA A 772 -23.21 -69.51 -51.44
CA ALA A 772 -22.58 -70.77 -51.04
C ALA A 772 -22.87 -71.91 -52.03
N GLN A 773 -24.05 -71.92 -52.66
CA GLN A 773 -24.45 -72.94 -53.63
C GLN A 773 -23.83 -72.74 -55.03
N TYR A 774 -23.70 -71.48 -55.49
CA TYR A 774 -23.23 -71.13 -56.84
C TYR A 774 -21.91 -70.34 -56.82
N LYS A 775 -21.07 -70.58 -55.81
CA LYS A 775 -19.88 -69.77 -55.51
C LYS A 775 -18.93 -69.60 -56.70
N ASP A 776 -18.72 -70.67 -57.47
CA ASP A 776 -17.77 -70.69 -58.59
C ASP A 776 -18.36 -70.08 -59.87
N ASP A 777 -19.68 -69.93 -59.95
CA ASP A 777 -20.39 -69.41 -61.12
C ASP A 777 -20.68 -67.90 -61.00
N ILE A 778 -20.87 -67.38 -59.77
CA ILE A 778 -21.24 -65.97 -59.54
C ILE A 778 -20.02 -65.05 -59.73
N SER A 779 -20.08 -64.21 -60.78
CA SER A 779 -19.03 -63.24 -61.11
C SER A 779 -19.04 -61.99 -60.24
N VAL A 780 -20.23 -61.45 -59.92
CA VAL A 780 -20.39 -60.24 -59.09
C VAL A 780 -21.66 -60.32 -58.26
N VAL A 781 -21.59 -59.81 -57.03
CA VAL A 781 -22.75 -59.62 -56.15
C VAL A 781 -23.11 -58.14 -56.12
N VAL A 782 -24.34 -57.80 -56.48
CA VAL A 782 -24.93 -56.46 -56.33
C VAL A 782 -25.79 -56.48 -55.08
N MET A 783 -25.37 -55.75 -54.04
CA MET A 783 -25.92 -55.87 -52.68
C MET A 783 -26.50 -54.56 -52.19
N ASP A 784 -27.78 -54.52 -51.82
CA ASP A 784 -28.33 -53.39 -51.06
C ASP A 784 -27.75 -53.35 -49.63
N MET A 785 -27.36 -52.16 -49.21
CA MET A 785 -26.78 -51.92 -47.90
C MET A 785 -27.84 -51.86 -46.79
N MET A 786 -29.07 -51.49 -47.11
CA MET A 786 -30.15 -51.26 -46.13
C MET A 786 -31.27 -52.27 -46.32
N MET A 787 -31.11 -53.48 -45.76
CA MET A 787 -32.11 -54.54 -45.82
C MET A 787 -32.52 -55.03 -44.42
N PRO A 788 -33.77 -55.48 -44.22
CA PRO A 788 -34.23 -56.11 -42.98
C PRO A 788 -33.58 -57.48 -42.72
N SER A 789 -33.62 -57.91 -41.46
CA SER A 789 -33.06 -59.17 -40.92
C SER A 789 -31.54 -59.30 -40.91
N MET A 790 -30.87 -59.08 -42.04
CA MET A 790 -29.41 -59.01 -42.14
C MET A 790 -29.05 -57.86 -43.08
N ASP A 791 -28.34 -56.87 -42.55
CA ASP A 791 -27.90 -55.70 -43.31
C ASP A 791 -26.80 -56.07 -44.31
N GLY A 792 -26.68 -55.27 -45.36
CA GLY A 792 -25.76 -55.55 -46.46
C GLY A 792 -24.29 -55.63 -46.02
N LEU A 793 -23.88 -54.82 -45.03
CA LEU A 793 -22.52 -54.85 -44.46
C LEU A 793 -22.20 -56.20 -43.83
N THR A 794 -23.08 -56.73 -42.98
CA THR A 794 -22.87 -58.04 -42.35
C THR A 794 -22.87 -59.16 -43.39
N ALA A 795 -23.74 -59.07 -44.39
CA ALA A 795 -23.77 -60.02 -45.49
C ALA A 795 -22.45 -60.01 -46.30
N ILE A 796 -21.93 -58.82 -46.64
CA ILE A 796 -20.65 -58.65 -47.35
C ILE A 796 -19.49 -59.23 -46.53
N TYR A 797 -19.42 -58.92 -45.24
CA TYR A 797 -18.39 -59.47 -44.37
C TYR A 797 -18.43 -61.00 -44.35
N THR A 798 -19.64 -61.57 -44.29
CA THR A 798 -19.82 -63.03 -44.30
C THR A 798 -19.42 -63.65 -45.64
N LEU A 799 -19.81 -63.03 -46.76
CA LEU A 799 -19.40 -63.46 -48.11
C LEU A 799 -17.87 -63.43 -48.27
N GLN A 800 -17.19 -62.45 -47.69
CA GLN A 800 -15.73 -62.36 -47.72
C GLN A 800 -15.02 -63.42 -46.88
N GLN A 801 -15.62 -63.87 -45.78
CA GLN A 801 -15.11 -65.02 -45.03
C GLN A 801 -15.23 -66.32 -45.85
N ILE A 802 -16.26 -66.43 -46.71
CA ILE A 802 -16.48 -67.58 -47.61
C ILE A 802 -15.55 -67.51 -48.83
N ASN A 803 -15.39 -66.33 -49.42
CA ASN A 803 -14.52 -66.06 -50.56
C ASN A 803 -13.90 -64.67 -50.44
N ARG A 804 -12.59 -64.63 -50.16
CA ARG A 804 -11.87 -63.36 -49.98
C ARG A 804 -11.77 -62.53 -51.27
N GLU A 805 -11.99 -63.16 -52.43
CA GLU A 805 -11.96 -62.51 -53.76
C GLU A 805 -13.35 -62.16 -54.29
N VAL A 806 -14.41 -62.32 -53.49
CA VAL A 806 -15.78 -61.96 -53.92
C VAL A 806 -15.84 -60.51 -54.39
N LYS A 807 -16.34 -60.32 -55.61
CA LYS A 807 -16.55 -59.00 -56.19
C LYS A 807 -17.93 -58.49 -55.78
N VAL A 808 -17.96 -57.42 -54.98
CA VAL A 808 -19.21 -56.83 -54.50
C VAL A 808 -19.36 -55.40 -55.01
N ILE A 809 -20.55 -55.10 -55.55
CA ILE A 809 -21.04 -53.75 -55.79
C ILE A 809 -22.07 -53.43 -54.72
N ALA A 810 -21.78 -52.46 -53.86
CA ALA A 810 -22.71 -52.01 -52.84
C ALA A 810 -23.67 -50.98 -53.41
N VAL A 811 -24.95 -51.11 -53.09
CA VAL A 811 -26.03 -50.23 -53.54
C VAL A 811 -26.63 -49.52 -52.34
N SER A 812 -26.82 -48.20 -52.39
CA SER A 812 -27.46 -47.47 -51.29
C SER A 812 -28.13 -46.17 -51.74
N GLY A 813 -29.20 -45.78 -51.05
CA GLY A 813 -29.92 -44.53 -51.26
C GLY A 813 -29.10 -43.26 -51.10
N LEU A 814 -28.13 -43.22 -50.17
CA LEU A 814 -27.12 -42.16 -50.06
C LEU A 814 -25.91 -42.67 -49.27
N PRO A 815 -24.74 -42.86 -49.89
CA PRO A 815 -23.52 -43.15 -49.15
C PRO A 815 -23.11 -41.95 -48.29
N SER A 816 -22.89 -42.14 -46.99
CA SER A 816 -22.03 -41.22 -46.22
C SER A 816 -20.57 -41.59 -46.45
N SER A 817 -19.66 -40.61 -46.36
CA SER A 817 -18.20 -40.84 -46.45
C SER A 817 -17.73 -41.93 -45.46
N GLU A 818 -18.29 -41.96 -44.25
CA GLU A 818 -18.06 -43.02 -43.25
C GLU A 818 -18.53 -44.40 -43.73
N LYS A 819 -19.71 -44.50 -44.34
CA LYS A 819 -20.24 -45.77 -44.86
C LYS A 819 -19.45 -46.26 -46.07
N ILE A 820 -18.99 -45.36 -46.95
CA ILE A 820 -18.08 -45.71 -48.06
C ILE A 820 -16.74 -46.19 -47.50
N ALA A 821 -16.16 -45.49 -46.53
CA ALA A 821 -14.88 -45.87 -45.93
C ALA A 821 -14.96 -47.24 -45.25
N THR A 822 -16.04 -47.50 -44.51
CA THR A 822 -16.28 -48.80 -43.86
C THR A 822 -16.51 -49.91 -44.89
N ALA A 823 -17.25 -49.63 -45.97
CA ALA A 823 -17.48 -50.58 -47.06
C ALA A 823 -16.21 -50.88 -47.88
N ASN A 824 -15.36 -49.88 -48.11
CA ASN A 824 -14.07 -50.06 -48.77
C ASN A 824 -13.11 -50.90 -47.90
N GLN A 825 -13.12 -50.70 -46.57
CA GLN A 825 -12.39 -51.56 -45.64
C GLN A 825 -12.94 -53.00 -45.65
N ALA A 826 -14.25 -53.16 -45.82
CA ALA A 826 -14.92 -54.43 -46.06
C ALA A 826 -14.86 -54.88 -47.53
N GLY A 827 -13.83 -54.48 -48.30
CA GLY A 827 -13.47 -54.99 -49.63
C GLY A 827 -14.53 -54.86 -50.74
N VAL A 828 -15.45 -53.91 -50.63
CA VAL A 828 -16.38 -53.55 -51.73
C VAL A 828 -15.59 -52.98 -52.92
N LYS A 829 -15.92 -53.41 -54.14
CA LYS A 829 -15.20 -53.05 -55.38
C LYS A 829 -15.76 -51.81 -56.07
N ALA A 830 -17.06 -51.57 -55.94
CA ALA A 830 -17.71 -50.37 -56.45
C ALA A 830 -18.95 -50.01 -55.63
N PHE A 831 -19.36 -48.74 -55.71
CA PHE A 831 -20.55 -48.24 -55.05
C PHE A 831 -21.52 -47.62 -56.05
N LEU A 832 -22.80 -47.94 -55.92
CA LEU A 832 -23.88 -47.45 -56.77
C LEU A 832 -24.94 -46.73 -55.93
N ALA A 833 -25.20 -45.45 -56.22
CA ALA A 833 -26.17 -44.65 -55.48
C ALA A 833 -27.59 -44.83 -56.07
N LYS A 834 -28.59 -45.15 -55.24
CA LYS A 834 -30.01 -45.10 -55.64
C LYS A 834 -30.51 -43.65 -55.64
N PRO A 835 -31.35 -43.22 -56.61
CA PRO A 835 -31.78 -43.97 -57.78
C PRO A 835 -30.65 -44.05 -58.83
N TYR A 836 -30.38 -45.26 -59.34
CA TYR A 836 -29.42 -45.51 -60.42
C TYR A 836 -30.13 -45.86 -61.72
N THR A 837 -29.48 -45.58 -62.84
CA THR A 837 -29.93 -45.97 -64.17
C THR A 837 -29.41 -47.36 -64.55
N SER A 838 -30.09 -48.03 -65.49
CA SER A 838 -29.62 -49.33 -66.00
C SER A 838 -28.22 -49.22 -66.63
N GLN A 839 -27.89 -48.08 -67.26
CA GLN A 839 -26.57 -47.83 -67.84
C GLN A 839 -25.46 -47.70 -66.78
N GLU A 840 -25.72 -47.06 -65.65
CA GLU A 840 -24.76 -46.94 -64.55
C GLU A 840 -24.47 -48.28 -63.90
N LEU A 841 -25.49 -49.13 -63.73
CA LEU A 841 -25.33 -50.50 -63.25
C LEU A 841 -24.45 -51.32 -64.20
N LEU A 842 -24.76 -51.31 -65.50
CA LEU A 842 -24.00 -52.02 -66.53
C LEU A 842 -22.54 -51.56 -66.59
N ARG A 843 -22.30 -50.25 -66.52
CA ARG A 843 -20.94 -49.68 -66.51
C ARG A 843 -20.15 -50.15 -65.30
N ASN A 844 -20.74 -50.11 -64.09
CA ASN A 844 -20.03 -50.56 -62.88
C ASN A 844 -19.78 -52.07 -62.90
N LEU A 845 -20.71 -52.87 -63.43
CA LEU A 845 -20.51 -54.31 -63.62
C LEU A 845 -19.36 -54.59 -64.57
N HIS A 846 -19.33 -53.94 -65.74
CA HIS A 846 -18.25 -54.12 -66.70
C HIS A 846 -16.88 -53.76 -66.11
N LEU A 847 -16.80 -52.64 -65.39
CA LEU A 847 -15.57 -52.21 -64.70
C LEU A 847 -15.11 -53.23 -63.66
N VAL A 848 -16.00 -53.73 -62.80
CA VAL A 848 -15.65 -54.68 -61.73
C VAL A 848 -15.32 -56.08 -62.29
N ILE A 849 -15.95 -56.48 -63.38
CA ILE A 849 -15.67 -57.77 -64.03
C ILE A 849 -14.30 -57.74 -64.71
N HIS A 850 -13.99 -56.70 -65.50
CA HIS A 850 -12.83 -56.68 -66.39
C HIS A 850 -11.61 -55.90 -65.89
N ASN A 851 -11.73 -55.02 -64.90
CA ASN A 851 -10.58 -54.41 -64.20
C ASN A 851 -10.42 -55.06 -62.81
N PRO A 852 -9.38 -55.87 -62.58
CA PRO A 852 -9.18 -56.65 -61.34
C PRO A 852 -8.91 -55.81 -60.08
#